data_AF-A0A9W8DBU0-F1
#
_entry.id   AF-A0A9W8DBU0-F1
#
_cell.length_a   1.000
_cell.length_b   1.000
_cell.length_c   1.000
_cell.angle_alpha   90.00
_cell.angle_beta   90.00
_cell.angle_gamma   90.00
#
_symmetry.space_group_name_H-M   'P 1'
#
loop_
_entity.id
_entity.type
_entity.pdbx_description
1 polymer ?
#
loop_
_entity_poly.entity_id
_entity_poly.type
_entity_poly.pdbx_seq_one_letter_code
_entity_poly.pdbx_strand_id
1 'polypeptide(L)'
;MGQARPPPDSCIDRKWLPLANPSPATSFTVMSYNVLCQKLVKRSMFPYASKSSLKWKTRRPRLLDELSYLKPDIMCLQEVYTKNWDDTFDHWFKREGYGAQMFQSVYKSHGVSVSWNKHRFEAVDQLCVRMDRTEQVCGETLETDNVALIVVLRFIDSEEKDAGLVVSNTHLYWKPNGCFERLQQQILLQRAVNKMQEKYPQYALVSCGDYNTTPDDAGYALLTLPRPVTLNEGQLDNLLPQTQAEEVDDSDSDSVKPMSYSEMAAAGTRAETDESISKRRKLEDEEREIEQQLQRDTKRVEQLVNTMQAEGQVLKSCYGTYADVDPSYRTEQWKGEPSILDQDLYKFCMQQAVLEHYPDVVVEYGFINRDPTMRFNHAAFEQLQKDIARMEHITATNADIEYLRQTCPYLSPEYLEFLTTFRFNPCVDIACSLDKMGALELRIRGKWTQVILYEIPLLSMISSAYFSKVDTDWNYAGQYEKISAKGSRLADAACEFAEFGTRRRRDFKTQNIVVFALSQLCNNSPGRCTGTSNVYLARKYNMTPVGTVGHEWTMGIAALEGTYENGNSLALRKWHATFKGSLGIALTDTFGTKAFFANFDHSLASLYTGVRHDSGDPFQFVERVHAHYSHIGIDPATKILVFSDGLDPEKAIRIKKHCAKYSVNCSFGIGTNFTNDFTCASDSTRQSKAANIVVKLLKCDDKYCVKLSDVATKHTGNALEVERAQTSLTRLGLLD
;
A
#
# COMPACT_ATOMS: atom_id res chain seq x y z
N MET A 1 42.88 -6.18 31.06
CA MET A 1 42.12 -5.93 29.81
C MET A 1 41.61 -7.27 29.31
N GLY A 2 40.30 -7.48 29.23
CA GLY A 2 39.73 -8.56 28.42
C GLY A 2 39.30 -7.95 27.09
N GLN A 3 39.71 -8.53 25.96
CA GLN A 3 39.21 -8.08 24.66
C GLN A 3 37.70 -8.32 24.61
N ALA A 4 36.94 -7.30 24.20
CA ALA A 4 35.54 -7.49 23.84
C ALA A 4 35.49 -8.56 22.74
N ARG A 5 34.68 -9.60 22.93
CA ARG A 5 34.45 -10.56 21.85
C ARG A 5 33.63 -9.84 20.78
N PRO A 6 34.00 -9.90 19.50
CA PRO A 6 33.09 -9.45 18.45
C PRO A 6 31.77 -10.23 18.58
N PRO A 7 30.64 -9.64 18.16
CA PRO A 7 29.43 -10.43 17.97
C PRO A 7 29.74 -11.61 17.04
N PRO A 8 29.14 -12.79 17.24
CA PRO A 8 29.42 -13.97 16.42
C PRO A 8 29.10 -13.69 14.94
N ASP A 9 29.76 -14.40 14.02
CA ASP A 9 29.70 -14.15 12.56
C ASP A 9 28.28 -14.33 11.93
N SER A 10 27.30 -14.76 12.73
CA SER A 10 25.88 -14.84 12.39
C SER A 10 25.04 -13.65 12.88
N CYS A 11 25.66 -12.65 13.51
CA CYS A 11 25.02 -11.38 13.81
C CYS A 11 24.93 -10.54 12.53
N ILE A 12 23.80 -9.87 12.31
CA ILE A 12 23.54 -9.12 11.07
C ILE A 12 24.60 -8.03 10.91
N ASP A 13 25.36 -8.08 9.81
CA ASP A 13 26.40 -7.11 9.49
C ASP A 13 25.77 -5.72 9.26
N ARG A 14 25.89 -4.85 10.27
CA ARG A 14 25.23 -3.54 10.28
C ARG A 14 25.99 -2.56 9.40
N LYS A 15 25.59 -2.46 8.12
CA LYS A 15 26.10 -1.46 7.18
C LYS A 15 25.88 -0.03 7.72
N TRP A 16 26.96 0.60 8.18
CA TRP A 16 26.98 2.02 8.56
C TRP A 16 26.79 2.93 7.34
N LEU A 17 26.13 4.07 7.55
CA LEU A 17 25.85 5.07 6.50
C LEU A 17 26.56 6.39 6.83
N PRO A 18 27.47 6.89 5.97
CA PRO A 18 28.19 8.14 6.21
C PRO A 18 27.33 9.35 5.79
N LEU A 19 26.76 10.06 6.76
CA LEU A 19 25.83 11.16 6.48
C LEU A 19 26.52 12.45 6.01
N ALA A 20 27.71 12.74 6.55
CA ALA A 20 28.62 13.82 6.14
C ALA A 20 30.01 13.58 6.77
N ASN A 21 31.02 14.36 6.37
CA ASN A 21 32.26 14.51 7.13
C ASN A 21 32.08 15.64 8.17
N PRO A 22 32.00 15.37 9.48
CA PRO A 22 31.86 16.41 10.50
C PRO A 22 33.17 17.15 10.76
N SER A 23 33.08 18.35 11.33
CA SER A 23 34.23 18.99 11.99
C SER A 23 34.63 18.13 13.21
N PRO A 24 35.92 17.82 13.43
CA PRO A 24 36.33 16.90 14.50
C PRO A 24 35.93 17.37 15.91
N ALA A 25 36.09 18.66 16.20
CA ALA A 25 36.17 19.22 17.55
C ALA A 25 34.90 19.11 18.42
N THR A 26 33.72 18.95 17.81
CA THR A 26 32.42 18.83 18.51
C THR A 26 31.63 17.60 18.07
N SER A 27 32.27 16.68 17.33
CA SER A 27 31.64 15.42 16.89
C SER A 27 31.46 14.44 18.06
N PHE A 28 30.34 13.73 18.10
CA PHE A 28 30.05 12.71 19.12
C PHE A 28 29.16 11.58 18.57
N THR A 29 29.12 10.47 19.29
CA THR A 29 28.31 9.30 18.94
C THR A 29 27.17 9.08 19.95
N VAL A 30 25.99 8.73 19.45
CA VAL A 30 24.79 8.49 20.27
C VAL A 30 24.09 7.20 19.86
N MET A 31 23.56 6.48 20.86
CA MET A 31 22.82 5.22 20.69
C MET A 31 21.51 5.30 21.46
N SER A 32 20.37 5.11 20.77
CA SER A 32 19.07 4.84 21.40
C SER A 32 18.75 3.35 21.25
N TYR A 33 18.41 2.66 22.33
CA TYR A 33 18.23 1.19 22.30
C TYR A 33 17.29 0.67 23.40
N ASN A 34 16.19 0.04 23.00
CA ASN A 34 15.27 -0.63 23.91
C ASN A 34 15.86 -1.99 24.33
N VAL A 35 16.18 -2.17 25.61
CA VAL A 35 16.84 -3.39 26.13
C VAL A 35 15.85 -4.52 26.49
N LEU A 36 14.55 -4.30 26.26
CA LEU A 36 13.43 -5.21 26.49
C LEU A 36 13.38 -5.76 27.93
N CYS A 37 12.54 -5.17 28.77
CA CYS A 37 12.41 -5.53 30.17
C CYS A 37 12.00 -7.00 30.32
N GLN A 38 12.67 -7.77 31.18
CA GLN A 38 12.38 -9.20 31.30
C GLN A 38 10.93 -9.51 31.73
N LYS A 39 10.24 -8.58 32.39
CA LYS A 39 8.81 -8.71 32.71
C LYS A 39 7.86 -8.42 31.54
N LEU A 40 8.29 -7.66 30.53
CA LEU A 40 7.47 -7.33 29.36
C LEU A 40 7.53 -8.41 28.27
N VAL A 41 8.42 -9.40 28.41
CA VAL A 41 8.56 -10.53 27.47
C VAL A 41 7.38 -11.51 27.56
N LYS A 42 6.27 -11.23 26.84
CA LYS A 42 5.24 -12.22 26.50
C LYS A 42 5.74 -13.11 25.34
N ARG A 43 5.60 -14.44 25.43
CA ARG A 43 6.10 -15.36 24.38
C ARG A 43 5.34 -15.26 23.05
N SER A 44 4.06 -14.90 23.10
CA SER A 44 3.21 -14.66 21.91
C SER A 44 3.72 -13.52 21.03
N MET A 45 4.34 -12.49 21.62
CA MET A 45 4.90 -11.34 20.88
C MET A 45 6.25 -11.64 20.21
N PHE A 46 6.88 -12.77 20.55
CA PHE A 46 8.18 -13.17 20.01
C PHE A 46 8.19 -14.64 19.54
N PRO A 47 7.30 -15.05 18.62
CA PRO A 47 7.13 -16.46 18.23
C PRO A 47 8.37 -17.03 17.53
N TYR A 48 9.11 -16.18 16.81
CA TYR A 48 10.39 -16.49 16.17
C TYR A 48 11.55 -16.70 17.16
N ALA A 49 11.40 -16.30 18.43
CA ALA A 49 12.48 -16.31 19.41
C ALA A 49 12.46 -17.56 20.30
N SER A 50 13.62 -18.24 20.37
CA SER A 50 13.76 -19.45 21.19
C SER A 50 13.55 -19.16 22.69
N LYS A 51 13.06 -20.17 23.44
CA LYS A 51 12.83 -20.07 24.90
C LYS A 51 14.11 -19.81 25.70
N SER A 52 15.29 -20.08 25.14
CA SER A 52 16.59 -19.71 25.74
C SER A 52 17.01 -18.29 25.34
N SER A 53 16.85 -17.88 24.08
CA SER A 53 17.19 -16.54 23.58
C SER A 53 16.48 -15.43 24.35
N LEU A 54 15.21 -15.62 24.71
CA LEU A 54 14.41 -14.61 25.43
C LEU A 54 14.82 -14.36 26.89
N LYS A 55 15.59 -15.26 27.52
CA LYS A 55 15.95 -15.18 28.95
C LYS A 55 17.06 -14.17 29.21
N TRP A 56 16.92 -13.38 30.28
CA TRP A 56 17.90 -12.39 30.71
C TRP A 56 19.32 -12.95 30.89
N LYS A 57 19.47 -14.16 31.44
CA LYS A 57 20.78 -14.84 31.57
C LYS A 57 21.49 -15.03 30.21
N THR A 58 20.73 -15.16 29.13
CA THR A 58 21.21 -15.28 27.74
C THR A 58 21.36 -13.91 27.07
N ARG A 59 20.39 -13.00 27.25
CA ARG A 59 20.39 -11.66 26.64
C ARG A 59 21.47 -10.75 27.23
N ARG A 60 21.60 -10.72 28.56
CA ARG A 60 22.54 -9.83 29.28
C ARG A 60 23.96 -9.83 28.71
N PRO A 61 24.68 -10.96 28.57
CA PRO A 61 26.03 -10.92 28.01
C PRO A 61 26.04 -10.35 26.58
N ARG A 62 25.06 -10.68 25.74
CA ARG A 62 24.99 -10.17 24.35
C ARG A 62 24.68 -8.67 24.27
N LEU A 63 23.81 -8.17 25.13
CA LEU A 63 23.55 -6.74 25.26
C LEU A 63 24.84 -6.00 25.70
N LEU A 64 25.56 -6.51 26.70
CA LEU A 64 26.82 -5.92 27.13
C LEU A 64 27.94 -6.06 26.08
N ASP A 65 28.00 -7.17 25.34
CA ASP A 65 28.90 -7.35 24.19
C ASP A 65 28.61 -6.25 23.13
N GLU A 66 27.35 -6.01 22.78
CA GLU A 66 26.93 -5.00 21.80
C GLU A 66 27.22 -3.56 22.27
N LEU A 67 26.90 -3.21 23.53
CA LEU A 67 27.28 -1.90 24.10
C LEU A 67 28.81 -1.71 24.13
N SER A 68 29.58 -2.77 24.41
CA SER A 68 31.05 -2.72 24.43
C SER A 68 31.66 -2.60 23.03
N TYR A 69 31.00 -3.16 22.01
CA TYR A 69 31.41 -3.12 20.61
C TYR A 69 31.12 -1.75 19.98
N LEU A 70 29.91 -1.22 20.17
CA LEU A 70 29.49 0.07 19.63
C LEU A 70 30.18 1.24 20.33
N LYS A 71 30.44 1.12 21.65
CA LYS A 71 31.10 2.10 22.52
C LYS A 71 30.74 3.58 22.23
N PRO A 72 29.45 3.94 22.15
CA PRO A 72 29.01 5.29 21.80
C PRO A 72 29.18 6.25 22.99
N ASP A 73 29.46 7.52 22.70
CA ASP A 73 29.70 8.54 23.75
C ASP A 73 28.47 8.80 24.62
N ILE A 74 27.26 8.61 24.09
CA ILE A 74 25.99 8.78 24.78
C ILE A 74 25.07 7.57 24.51
N MET A 75 24.47 7.00 25.56
CA MET A 75 23.50 5.90 25.46
C MET A 75 22.18 6.27 26.11
N CYS A 76 21.10 6.17 25.35
CA CYS A 76 19.72 6.30 25.79
C CYS A 76 19.06 4.92 25.74
N LEU A 77 18.88 4.28 26.89
CA LEU A 77 18.27 2.95 26.97
C LEU A 77 16.80 3.03 27.40
N GLN A 78 15.96 2.19 26.80
CA GLN A 78 14.54 2.03 27.16
C GLN A 78 14.26 0.66 27.75
N GLU A 79 13.18 0.55 28.53
CA GLU A 79 12.78 -0.67 29.26
C GLU A 79 13.85 -1.27 30.20
N VAL A 80 14.70 -0.41 30.78
CA VAL A 80 15.75 -0.85 31.72
C VAL A 80 15.08 -1.47 32.96
N TYR A 81 15.29 -2.77 33.20
CA TYR A 81 14.67 -3.48 34.33
C TYR A 81 15.36 -3.07 35.64
N THR A 82 14.60 -2.55 36.60
CA THR A 82 15.15 -1.85 37.78
C THR A 82 16.03 -2.75 38.65
N LYS A 83 15.65 -4.02 38.83
CA LYS A 83 16.46 -5.01 39.56
C LYS A 83 17.77 -5.43 38.88
N ASN A 84 18.05 -4.92 37.67
CA ASN A 84 19.30 -5.12 36.96
C ASN A 84 20.14 -3.81 36.88
N TRP A 85 19.69 -2.72 37.51
CA TRP A 85 20.40 -1.44 37.40
C TRP A 85 21.78 -1.51 38.05
N ASP A 86 21.84 -1.64 39.37
CA ASP A 86 23.09 -1.62 40.14
C ASP A 86 24.01 -2.79 39.75
N ASP A 87 23.48 -4.02 39.88
CA ASP A 87 24.18 -5.30 39.64
C ASP A 87 24.60 -5.57 38.18
N THR A 88 24.22 -4.70 37.22
CA THR A 88 24.59 -4.92 35.80
C THR A 88 24.84 -3.62 35.05
N PHE A 89 23.87 -2.72 34.93
CA PHE A 89 24.01 -1.55 34.06
C PHE A 89 24.94 -0.49 34.67
N ASP A 90 24.66 -0.01 35.87
CA ASP A 90 25.49 1.01 36.56
C ASP A 90 26.91 0.49 36.85
N HIS A 91 27.05 -0.75 37.33
CA HIS A 91 28.36 -1.37 37.49
C HIS A 91 29.13 -1.49 36.15
N TRP A 92 28.47 -1.81 35.04
CA TRP A 92 29.11 -1.86 33.72
C TRP A 92 29.50 -0.44 33.24
N PHE A 93 28.58 0.54 33.32
CA PHE A 93 28.85 1.93 32.96
C PHE A 93 30.05 2.49 33.74
N LYS A 94 30.09 2.32 35.07
CA LYS A 94 31.21 2.75 35.92
C LYS A 94 32.53 2.08 35.53
N ARG A 95 32.51 0.80 35.13
CA ARG A 95 33.71 0.05 34.69
C ARG A 95 34.23 0.50 33.33
N GLU A 96 33.36 0.84 32.39
CA GLU A 96 33.73 1.28 31.03
C GLU A 96 33.96 2.80 30.91
N GLY A 97 33.91 3.56 32.01
CA GLY A 97 34.21 5.00 32.03
C GLY A 97 33.01 5.95 31.89
N TYR A 98 31.78 5.44 31.97
CA TYR A 98 30.56 6.23 31.79
C TYR A 98 30.03 6.80 33.12
N GLY A 99 29.35 7.94 33.02
CA GLY A 99 28.36 8.43 33.99
C GLY A 99 26.97 7.98 33.54
N ALA A 100 26.05 7.76 34.47
CA ALA A 100 24.73 7.24 34.16
C ALA A 100 23.68 7.70 35.16
N GLN A 101 22.46 7.93 34.68
CA GLN A 101 21.25 8.18 35.45
C GLN A 101 20.12 7.30 34.91
N MET A 102 19.25 6.82 35.80
CA MET A 102 18.04 6.07 35.45
C MET A 102 16.84 6.70 36.14
N PHE A 103 15.71 6.77 35.43
CA PHE A 103 14.43 7.16 36.01
C PHE A 103 13.33 6.16 35.66
N GLN A 104 12.40 5.98 36.60
CA GLN A 104 11.28 5.02 36.56
C GLN A 104 10.06 5.64 37.22
N SER A 105 8.86 5.17 36.89
CA SER A 105 7.74 5.35 37.82
C SER A 105 7.90 4.43 39.04
N VAL A 106 7.23 4.79 40.14
CA VAL A 106 7.18 3.96 41.36
C VAL A 106 6.28 2.72 41.18
N TYR A 107 5.32 2.77 40.26
CA TYR A 107 4.41 1.65 39.97
C TYR A 107 4.96 0.71 38.87
N LYS A 108 5.90 1.18 38.04
CA LYS A 108 6.58 0.34 37.05
C LYS A 108 7.90 -0.23 37.57
N SER A 109 8.13 -1.50 37.22
CA SER A 109 9.41 -2.16 37.48
C SER A 109 10.45 -2.01 36.36
N HIS A 110 10.28 -1.04 35.46
CA HIS A 110 11.24 -0.68 34.44
C HIS A 110 11.22 0.84 34.21
N GLY A 111 12.26 1.36 33.56
CA GLY A 111 12.40 2.78 33.30
C GLY A 111 13.26 3.06 32.07
N VAL A 112 13.77 4.29 32.01
CA VAL A 112 14.70 4.78 30.97
C VAL A 112 15.99 5.24 31.63
N SER A 113 17.12 5.14 30.92
CA SER A 113 18.41 5.64 31.41
C SER A 113 19.15 6.44 30.35
N VAL A 114 19.88 7.47 30.79
CA VAL A 114 20.85 8.21 29.97
C VAL A 114 22.23 8.02 30.59
N SER A 115 23.21 7.63 29.78
CA SER A 115 24.61 7.55 30.19
C SER A 115 25.54 8.19 29.16
N TRP A 116 26.70 8.65 29.63
CA TRP A 116 27.61 9.53 28.88
C TRP A 116 29.08 9.24 29.22
N ASN A 117 29.96 9.39 28.23
CA ASN A 117 31.40 9.17 28.34
C ASN A 117 32.05 10.28 29.20
N LYS A 118 32.55 9.94 30.39
CA LYS A 118 33.12 10.93 31.35
C LYS A 118 34.39 11.62 30.89
N HIS A 119 35.02 11.14 29.83
CA HIS A 119 36.18 11.81 29.22
C HIS A 119 35.79 12.94 28.26
N ARG A 120 34.50 13.05 27.94
CA ARG A 120 33.95 14.03 26.97
C ARG A 120 32.82 14.87 27.54
N PHE A 121 32.02 14.30 28.44
CA PHE A 121 30.81 14.93 28.97
C PHE A 121 30.77 14.95 30.51
N GLU A 122 30.33 16.09 31.04
CA GLU A 122 29.92 16.28 32.43
C GLU A 122 28.41 16.55 32.48
N ALA A 123 27.66 15.81 33.32
CA ALA A 123 26.24 16.09 33.53
C ALA A 123 26.09 17.24 34.53
N VAL A 124 25.51 18.35 34.07
CA VAL A 124 25.37 19.60 34.85
C VAL A 124 23.95 19.85 35.37
N ASP A 125 22.95 19.16 34.80
CA ASP A 125 21.55 19.22 35.27
C ASP A 125 20.75 17.98 34.82
N GLN A 126 19.59 17.73 35.44
CA GLN A 126 18.65 16.66 35.07
C GLN A 126 17.18 17.04 35.33
N LEU A 127 16.26 16.51 34.54
CA LEU A 127 14.82 16.62 34.74
C LEU A 127 14.13 15.27 34.50
N CYS A 128 13.45 14.77 35.54
CA CYS A 128 12.66 13.54 35.51
C CYS A 128 11.18 13.86 35.29
N VAL A 129 10.58 13.35 34.22
CA VAL A 129 9.20 13.65 33.81
C VAL A 129 8.32 12.42 33.97
N ARG A 130 7.16 12.56 34.63
CA ARG A 130 6.08 11.56 34.64
C ARG A 130 4.97 12.04 33.73
N MET A 131 4.65 11.27 32.70
CA MET A 131 3.82 11.77 31.59
C MET A 131 2.33 11.84 31.93
N ASP A 132 1.90 11.14 32.97
CA ASP A 132 0.47 10.98 33.31
C ASP A 132 0.09 11.76 34.59
N ARG A 133 1.04 12.50 35.18
CA ARG A 133 0.87 13.23 36.46
C ARG A 133 1.50 14.63 36.44
N THR A 134 1.62 15.22 35.26
CA THR A 134 1.86 16.65 35.03
C THR A 134 0.53 17.35 34.73
N GLU A 135 0.53 18.67 34.55
CA GLU A 135 -0.69 19.44 34.24
C GLU A 135 -1.38 18.87 32.99
N GLN A 136 -2.66 18.48 33.12
CA GLN A 136 -3.42 17.85 32.03
C GLN A 136 -3.50 18.77 30.81
N VAL A 137 -3.13 18.26 29.63
CA VAL A 137 -3.15 19.05 28.38
C VAL A 137 -4.57 19.14 27.83
N CYS A 138 -5.34 18.03 27.84
CA CYS A 138 -6.74 18.03 27.42
C CYS A 138 -7.59 16.90 28.07
N GLY A 139 -8.11 17.16 29.27
CA GLY A 139 -9.06 16.29 29.97
C GLY A 139 -8.46 15.02 30.56
N GLU A 140 -9.33 14.06 30.88
CA GLU A 140 -8.95 12.79 31.54
C GLU A 140 -8.21 11.85 30.58
N THR A 141 -7.15 11.20 31.09
CA THR A 141 -6.26 10.32 30.33
C THR A 141 -6.13 8.97 31.01
N LEU A 142 -5.83 7.93 30.24
CA LEU A 142 -5.34 6.67 30.79
C LEU A 142 -4.06 6.91 31.61
N GLU A 143 -4.01 6.47 32.88
CA GLU A 143 -2.76 6.47 33.65
C GLU A 143 -1.83 5.38 33.11
N THR A 144 -0.94 5.72 32.17
CA THR A 144 -0.06 4.72 31.55
C THR A 144 1.24 4.50 32.33
N ASP A 145 1.56 5.36 33.29
CA ASP A 145 2.80 5.42 34.09
C ASP A 145 4.09 5.53 33.23
N ASN A 146 4.03 6.23 32.10
CA ASN A 146 5.19 6.43 31.23
C ASN A 146 6.05 7.62 31.74
N VAL A 147 7.33 7.61 31.37
CA VAL A 147 8.34 8.53 31.91
C VAL A 147 9.33 9.00 30.85
N ALA A 148 9.95 10.15 31.10
CA ALA A 148 11.16 10.58 30.42
C ALA A 148 12.23 11.02 31.44
N LEU A 149 13.48 10.93 30.99
CA LEU A 149 14.65 11.48 31.66
C LEU A 149 15.34 12.44 30.69
N ILE A 150 15.54 13.68 31.11
CA ILE A 150 16.34 14.68 30.40
C ILE A 150 17.61 14.91 31.21
N VAL A 151 18.78 14.88 30.56
CA VAL A 151 20.08 15.15 31.17
C VAL A 151 20.79 16.22 30.34
N VAL A 152 21.33 17.24 31.01
CA VAL A 152 22.10 18.30 30.36
C VAL A 152 23.59 17.96 30.48
N LEU A 153 24.25 17.78 29.34
CA LEU A 153 25.64 17.37 29.24
C LEU A 153 26.49 18.51 28.67
N ARG A 154 27.50 18.95 29.41
CA ARG A 154 28.50 19.93 28.95
C ARG A 154 29.71 19.19 28.36
N PHE A 155 30.24 19.66 27.23
CA PHE A 155 31.51 19.15 26.70
C PHE A 155 32.67 19.57 27.61
N ILE A 156 33.61 18.66 27.89
CA ILE A 156 34.85 18.94 28.64
C ILE A 156 36.12 18.78 27.79
N ASP A 157 35.98 18.25 26.57
CA ASP A 157 37.04 18.01 25.59
C ASP A 157 37.03 19.01 24.41
N SER A 158 36.10 19.98 24.41
CA SER A 158 35.97 20.99 23.36
C SER A 158 36.73 22.29 23.67
N GLU A 159 37.24 22.96 22.63
CA GLU A 159 37.77 24.33 22.72
C GLU A 159 36.66 25.39 22.82
N GLU A 160 35.42 25.05 22.44
CA GLU A 160 34.25 25.92 22.55
C GLU A 160 33.78 25.99 24.01
N LYS A 161 34.07 27.12 24.67
CA LYS A 161 33.63 27.35 26.05
C LYS A 161 32.12 27.36 26.15
N ASP A 162 31.61 26.49 27.02
CA ASP A 162 30.18 26.33 27.33
C ASP A 162 29.31 25.75 26.20
N ALA A 163 29.91 24.96 25.32
CA ALA A 163 29.18 24.07 24.42
C ALA A 163 28.59 22.85 25.18
N GLY A 164 27.41 22.39 24.79
CA GLY A 164 26.76 21.23 25.39
C GLY A 164 25.49 20.76 24.69
N LEU A 165 24.85 19.76 25.30
CA LEU A 165 23.68 19.05 24.78
C LEU A 165 22.58 18.95 25.83
N VAL A 166 21.33 19.10 25.40
CA VAL A 166 20.14 18.67 26.16
C VAL A 166 19.72 17.31 25.61
N VAL A 167 19.93 16.24 26.38
CA VAL A 167 19.65 14.86 25.95
C VAL A 167 18.38 14.36 26.62
N SER A 168 17.31 14.13 25.85
CA SER A 168 16.06 13.54 26.35
C SER A 168 15.91 12.09 25.93
N ASN A 169 15.44 11.24 26.85
CA ASN A 169 15.14 9.83 26.60
C ASN A 169 13.75 9.48 27.17
N THR A 170 12.93 8.78 26.39
CA THR A 170 11.62 8.28 26.80
C THR A 170 11.31 6.90 26.20
N HIS A 171 10.23 6.27 26.68
CA HIS A 171 9.49 5.26 25.95
C HIS A 171 8.02 5.62 26.13
N LEU A 172 7.29 5.86 25.04
CA LEU A 172 5.90 6.33 25.05
C LEU A 172 4.90 5.17 25.11
N TYR A 173 3.60 5.46 25.20
CA TYR A 173 2.57 4.42 25.29
C TYR A 173 2.54 3.49 24.05
N TRP A 174 2.60 2.17 24.30
CA TRP A 174 2.97 1.17 23.29
C TRP A 174 1.79 0.53 22.53
N LYS A 175 0.54 0.56 23.05
CA LYS A 175 -0.59 -0.06 22.35
C LYS A 175 -0.77 0.61 20.98
N PRO A 176 -0.94 -0.12 19.86
CA PRO A 176 -1.07 0.49 18.53
C PRO A 176 -2.16 1.57 18.46
N ASN A 177 -3.33 1.33 19.03
CA ASN A 177 -4.48 2.26 19.08
C ASN A 177 -4.34 3.42 20.08
N GLY A 178 -3.30 3.46 20.92
CA GLY A 178 -3.11 4.48 21.95
C GLY A 178 -2.45 5.78 21.47
N CYS A 179 -2.90 6.31 20.33
CA CYS A 179 -2.29 7.48 19.68
C CYS A 179 -2.59 8.79 20.42
N PHE A 180 -3.80 8.92 21.00
CA PHE A 180 -4.19 10.08 21.80
C PHE A 180 -3.24 10.27 22.99
N GLU A 181 -2.99 9.18 23.73
CA GLU A 181 -2.05 9.15 24.85
C GLU A 181 -0.64 9.50 24.36
N ARG A 182 -0.17 8.87 23.27
CA ARG A 182 1.15 9.20 22.70
C ARG A 182 1.29 10.68 22.37
N LEU A 183 0.32 11.32 21.73
CA LEU A 183 0.37 12.74 21.39
C LEU A 183 0.42 13.62 22.65
N GLN A 184 -0.40 13.34 23.67
CA GLN A 184 -0.34 14.10 24.92
C GLN A 184 1.01 13.91 25.64
N GLN A 185 1.56 12.70 25.64
CA GLN A 185 2.89 12.42 26.22
C GLN A 185 4.03 13.08 25.42
N GLN A 186 3.89 13.24 24.09
CA GLN A 186 4.82 14.01 23.24
C GLN A 186 4.80 15.50 23.58
N ILE A 187 3.62 16.10 23.75
CA ILE A 187 3.48 17.52 24.14
C ILE A 187 4.13 17.77 25.51
N LEU A 188 3.91 16.88 26.48
CA LEU A 188 4.49 16.99 27.82
C LEU A 188 6.03 16.82 27.83
N LEU A 189 6.56 15.91 27.01
CA LEU A 189 8.00 15.81 26.78
C LEU A 189 8.56 17.10 26.16
N GLN A 190 7.88 17.63 25.14
CA GLN A 190 8.30 18.84 24.43
C GLN A 190 8.28 20.08 25.33
N ARG A 191 7.26 20.24 26.20
CA ARG A 191 7.23 21.27 27.25
C ARG A 191 8.41 21.14 28.22
N ALA A 192 8.72 19.92 28.67
CA ALA A 192 9.85 19.66 29.55
C ALA A 192 11.21 19.95 28.86
N VAL A 193 11.34 19.63 27.58
CA VAL A 193 12.52 19.93 26.76
C VAL A 193 12.68 21.44 26.53
N ASN A 194 11.60 22.14 26.15
CA ASN A 194 11.58 23.60 25.97
C ASN A 194 12.12 24.30 27.23
N LYS A 195 11.61 23.93 28.42
CA LYS A 195 12.05 24.47 29.72
C LYS A 195 13.55 24.25 29.99
N MET A 196 14.14 23.14 29.54
CA MET A 196 15.58 22.91 29.68
C MET A 196 16.38 23.73 28.65
N GLN A 197 15.88 23.91 27.42
CA GLN A 197 16.52 24.79 26.44
C GLN A 197 16.38 26.28 26.76
N GLU A 198 15.31 26.73 27.41
CA GLU A 198 15.20 28.09 27.96
C GLU A 198 16.29 28.39 29.00
N LYS A 199 16.68 27.37 29.78
CA LYS A 199 17.77 27.44 30.76
C LYS A 199 19.16 27.29 30.13
N TYR A 200 19.27 26.58 29.01
CA TYR A 200 20.51 26.29 28.28
C TYR A 200 20.35 26.57 26.77
N PRO A 201 20.11 27.83 26.34
CA PRO A 201 19.73 28.16 24.96
C PRO A 201 20.83 27.93 23.91
N GLN A 202 22.08 27.81 24.36
CA GLN A 202 23.27 27.49 23.57
C GLN A 202 23.55 25.98 23.47
N TYR A 203 22.75 25.12 24.13
CA TYR A 203 22.95 23.66 24.15
C TYR A 203 22.03 22.99 23.11
N ALA A 204 22.59 22.10 22.29
CA ALA A 204 21.83 21.45 21.21
C ALA A 204 20.93 20.32 21.74
N LEU A 205 19.71 20.23 21.24
CA LEU A 205 18.77 19.16 21.59
C LEU A 205 19.13 17.85 20.88
N VAL A 206 19.34 16.78 21.65
CA VAL A 206 19.41 15.40 21.17
C VAL A 206 18.24 14.64 21.78
N SER A 207 17.15 14.51 21.01
CA SER A 207 15.99 13.73 21.45
C SER A 207 16.10 12.28 21.01
N CYS A 208 16.08 11.38 21.99
CA CYS A 208 16.15 9.94 21.85
C CYS A 208 14.98 9.28 22.59
N GLY A 209 14.85 7.97 22.43
CA GLY A 209 13.74 7.21 23.02
C GLY A 209 13.09 6.26 22.04
N ASP A 210 12.02 5.64 22.53
CA ASP A 210 11.12 4.78 21.80
C ASP A 210 9.74 5.46 21.76
N TYR A 211 9.46 6.13 20.64
CA TYR A 211 8.27 6.97 20.49
C TYR A 211 7.01 6.18 20.13
N ASN A 212 7.13 4.86 19.88
CA ASN A 212 6.03 4.00 19.42
C ASN A 212 5.21 4.64 18.27
N THR A 213 5.90 5.23 17.28
CA THR A 213 5.30 5.94 16.15
C THR A 213 6.10 5.73 14.86
N THR A 214 5.42 5.62 13.71
CA THR A 214 6.02 5.38 12.39
C THR A 214 5.97 6.64 11.50
N PRO A 215 6.74 6.71 10.38
CA PRO A 215 6.83 7.93 9.57
C PRO A 215 5.52 8.42 8.91
N ASP A 216 4.48 7.58 8.90
CA ASP A 216 3.13 7.82 8.39
C ASP A 216 2.11 8.28 9.47
N ASP A 217 2.47 8.16 10.75
CA ASP A 217 1.63 8.62 11.87
C ASP A 217 1.50 10.15 11.94
N ALA A 218 0.34 10.60 12.42
CA ALA A 218 0.09 12.00 12.77
C ALA A 218 1.10 12.55 13.80
N GLY A 219 1.49 11.74 14.80
CA GLY A 219 2.48 12.14 15.82
C GLY A 219 3.87 12.40 15.23
N TYR A 220 4.33 11.54 14.31
CA TYR A 220 5.59 11.75 13.60
C TYR A 220 5.55 13.00 12.72
N ALA A 221 4.45 13.25 12.02
CA ALA A 221 4.25 14.45 11.21
C ALA A 221 4.33 15.74 12.07
N LEU A 222 3.62 15.78 13.21
CA LEU A 222 3.60 16.91 14.16
C LEU A 222 4.97 17.19 14.82
N LEU A 223 5.81 16.15 14.97
CA LEU A 223 7.17 16.26 15.50
C LEU A 223 8.20 16.72 14.46
N THR A 224 8.03 16.39 13.18
CA THR A 224 9.13 16.48 12.18
C THR A 224 8.88 17.42 11.00
N LEU A 225 7.64 17.82 10.73
CA LEU A 225 7.31 18.72 9.62
C LEU A 225 7.29 20.20 10.02
N PRO A 226 7.61 21.13 9.09
CA PRO A 226 7.37 22.56 9.26
C PRO A 226 5.90 22.86 9.58
N ARG A 227 5.65 23.92 10.36
CA ARG A 227 4.32 24.25 10.88
C ARG A 227 3.67 25.43 10.13
N PRO A 228 2.32 25.50 10.06
CA PRO A 228 1.36 24.53 10.59
C PRO A 228 1.35 23.21 9.81
N VAL A 229 1.06 22.10 10.51
CA VAL A 229 1.02 20.75 9.92
C VAL A 229 -0.43 20.37 9.69
N THR A 230 -0.85 20.31 8.42
CA THR A 230 -2.18 19.82 8.06
C THR A 230 -2.21 18.29 8.13
N LEU A 231 -3.06 17.75 8.99
CA LEU A 231 -3.38 16.31 9.07
C LEU A 231 -4.59 16.01 8.18
N ASN A 232 -4.69 14.79 7.66
CA ASN A 232 -5.90 14.31 6.97
C ASN A 232 -6.91 13.69 7.97
N GLU A 233 -8.14 13.42 7.50
CA GLU A 233 -9.23 12.88 8.34
C GLU A 233 -8.80 11.59 9.05
N GLY A 234 -8.26 10.59 8.33
CA GLY A 234 -7.77 9.35 8.95
C GLY A 234 -6.63 9.53 9.95
N GLN A 235 -5.79 10.56 9.80
CA GLN A 235 -4.77 10.94 10.78
C GLN A 235 -5.34 11.63 12.02
N LEU A 236 -6.51 12.27 11.93
CA LEU A 236 -7.24 12.85 13.06
C LEU A 236 -8.10 11.78 13.77
N ASP A 237 -8.76 10.90 13.01
CA ASP A 237 -9.50 9.75 13.54
C ASP A 237 -8.59 8.79 14.32
N ASN A 238 -7.41 8.50 13.77
CA ASN A 238 -6.37 7.71 14.45
C ASN A 238 -5.89 8.36 15.76
N LEU A 239 -6.12 9.66 16.00
CA LEU A 239 -5.77 10.34 17.24
C LEU A 239 -6.91 10.35 18.27
N LEU A 240 -8.11 9.83 17.97
CA LEU A 240 -9.23 9.81 18.92
C LEU A 240 -8.91 8.91 20.15
N PRO A 241 -9.30 9.33 21.38
CA PRO A 241 -9.26 8.48 22.57
C PRO A 241 -10.04 7.18 22.37
N GLN A 242 -9.53 6.09 22.93
CA GLN A 242 -10.27 4.84 23.03
C GLN A 242 -11.20 4.90 24.25
N THR A 243 -12.51 4.72 24.05
CA THR A 243 -13.46 4.51 25.16
C THR A 243 -13.08 3.26 25.96
N GLN A 244 -13.27 3.27 27.28
CA GLN A 244 -12.86 2.18 28.20
C GLN A 244 -13.70 0.88 28.10
N ALA A 245 -14.21 0.55 26.92
CA ALA A 245 -14.73 -0.78 26.63
C ALA A 245 -13.56 -1.76 26.35
N GLU A 246 -13.75 -3.03 26.70
CA GLU A 246 -12.81 -4.13 26.41
C GLU A 246 -11.43 -4.05 27.12
N GLU A 247 -11.45 -3.85 28.45
CA GLU A 247 -10.55 -4.65 29.31
C GLU A 247 -11.15 -6.05 29.51
N VAL A 248 -10.98 -6.93 28.52
CA VAL A 248 -11.12 -8.39 28.67
C VAL A 248 -9.76 -9.00 28.35
N ASP A 249 -9.20 -9.77 29.29
CA ASP A 249 -7.95 -10.50 29.06
C ASP A 249 -8.22 -11.66 28.08
N ASP A 250 -7.35 -11.83 27.08
CA ASP A 250 -7.59 -12.66 25.90
C ASP A 250 -7.40 -14.17 26.20
N SER A 251 -8.27 -14.68 27.07
CA SER A 251 -8.34 -16.09 27.48
C SER A 251 -9.77 -16.48 27.88
N ASP A 252 -10.33 -17.45 27.15
CA ASP A 252 -11.60 -18.14 27.39
C ASP A 252 -12.90 -17.29 27.38
N SER A 253 -13.51 -17.14 26.20
CA SER A 253 -14.89 -17.62 25.98
C SER A 253 -15.37 -17.56 24.51
N ASP A 254 -16.06 -18.61 24.06
CA ASP A 254 -16.97 -18.53 22.91
C ASP A 254 -18.16 -17.64 23.28
N SER A 255 -18.27 -16.44 22.69
CA SER A 255 -19.50 -15.65 22.78
C SER A 255 -19.83 -14.84 21.52
N VAL A 256 -20.97 -15.19 20.93
CA VAL A 256 -21.91 -14.40 20.10
C VAL A 256 -21.34 -13.19 19.34
N LYS A 257 -21.19 -13.31 18.01
CA LYS A 257 -21.06 -12.15 17.11
C LYS A 257 -22.29 -11.23 17.20
N PRO A 258 -22.14 -9.90 17.12
CA PRO A 258 -23.26 -8.98 16.90
C PRO A 258 -24.02 -9.32 15.60
N MET A 259 -25.34 -9.23 15.62
CA MET A 259 -26.15 -9.27 14.38
C MET A 259 -25.91 -7.99 13.57
N SER A 260 -25.98 -8.12 12.25
CA SER A 260 -25.87 -7.02 11.31
C SER A 260 -27.15 -6.19 11.24
N TYR A 261 -27.02 -4.91 10.87
CA TYR A 261 -28.16 -4.02 10.63
C TYR A 261 -29.14 -4.56 9.57
N SER A 262 -28.67 -5.35 8.60
CA SER A 262 -29.52 -6.02 7.60
C SER A 262 -30.44 -7.11 8.19
N GLU A 263 -30.02 -7.79 9.26
CA GLU A 263 -30.83 -8.82 9.92
C GLU A 263 -31.96 -8.19 10.75
N MET A 264 -31.70 -7.01 11.35
CA MET A 264 -32.72 -6.22 12.03
C MET A 264 -33.78 -5.65 11.06
N ALA A 265 -33.36 -5.22 9.87
CA ALA A 265 -34.25 -4.66 8.85
C ALA A 265 -35.26 -5.67 8.26
N ALA A 266 -35.02 -6.98 8.42
CA ALA A 266 -35.88 -8.03 7.87
C ALA A 266 -37.14 -8.33 8.73
N ALA A 267 -37.25 -7.77 9.94
CA ALA A 267 -38.22 -8.21 10.95
C ALA A 267 -39.28 -7.14 11.31
N GLY A 268 -40.29 -6.90 10.46
CA GLY A 268 -41.36 -5.96 10.85
C GLY A 268 -42.51 -5.65 9.87
N THR A 269 -43.39 -6.62 9.58
CA THR A 269 -44.80 -6.31 9.24
C THR A 269 -45.76 -6.96 10.25
N ARG A 270 -45.63 -6.55 11.52
CA ARG A 270 -46.57 -6.81 12.62
C ARG A 270 -46.69 -5.54 13.47
N ALA A 271 -47.83 -5.39 14.16
CA ALA A 271 -48.08 -4.21 14.99
C ALA A 271 -47.02 -4.07 16.09
N GLU A 272 -46.45 -2.87 16.23
CA GLU A 272 -45.52 -2.53 17.31
C GLU A 272 -46.22 -2.62 18.68
N THR A 273 -45.47 -3.06 19.69
CA THR A 273 -45.89 -3.04 21.11
C THR A 273 -45.15 -1.93 21.87
N ASP A 274 -45.66 -1.52 23.03
CA ASP A 274 -44.98 -0.54 23.90
C ASP A 274 -43.53 -0.94 24.23
N GLU A 275 -43.23 -2.23 24.28
CA GLU A 275 -41.89 -2.78 24.49
C GLU A 275 -40.94 -2.48 23.31
N SER A 276 -41.41 -2.58 22.06
CA SER A 276 -40.61 -2.17 20.89
C SER A 276 -40.38 -0.65 20.84
N ILE A 277 -41.35 0.17 21.23
CA ILE A 277 -41.20 1.63 21.32
C ILE A 277 -40.19 1.99 22.43
N SER A 278 -40.26 1.32 23.58
CA SER A 278 -39.30 1.50 24.67
C SER A 278 -37.88 1.10 24.25
N LYS A 279 -37.72 0.01 23.48
CA LYS A 279 -36.41 -0.45 23.00
C LYS A 279 -35.83 0.49 21.93
N ARG A 280 -36.67 1.06 21.07
CA ARG A 280 -36.27 2.07 20.07
C ARG A 280 -35.73 3.33 20.73
N ARG A 281 -36.42 3.86 21.75
CA ARG A 281 -35.98 5.06 22.49
C ARG A 281 -34.61 4.87 23.15
N LYS A 282 -34.35 3.69 23.73
CA LYS A 282 -33.02 3.37 24.28
C LYS A 282 -31.92 3.44 23.23
N LEU A 283 -32.13 2.84 22.05
CA LEU A 283 -31.17 2.90 20.95
C LEU A 283 -30.95 4.33 20.46
N GLU A 284 -32.00 5.15 20.36
CA GLU A 284 -31.88 6.57 20.00
C GLU A 284 -31.14 7.40 21.08
N ASP A 285 -31.28 7.06 22.36
CA ASP A 285 -30.56 7.72 23.46
C ASP A 285 -29.09 7.26 23.54
N GLU A 286 -28.81 5.97 23.30
CA GLU A 286 -27.46 5.41 23.15
C GLU A 286 -26.73 6.02 21.94
N GLU A 287 -27.40 6.18 20.78
CA GLU A 287 -26.87 6.87 19.60
C GLU A 287 -26.56 8.35 19.89
N ARG A 288 -27.46 9.05 20.59
CA ARG A 288 -27.22 10.43 21.07
C ARG A 288 -26.05 10.55 22.04
N GLU A 289 -25.80 9.55 22.88
CA GLU A 289 -24.65 9.54 23.81
C GLU A 289 -23.33 9.28 23.07
N ILE A 290 -23.33 8.37 22.11
CA ILE A 290 -22.17 8.10 21.23
C ILE A 290 -21.79 9.33 20.40
N GLU A 291 -22.76 10.02 19.79
CA GLU A 291 -22.49 11.24 19.03
C GLU A 291 -21.90 12.35 19.94
N GLN A 292 -22.46 12.51 21.15
CA GLN A 292 -21.95 13.45 22.15
C GLN A 292 -20.57 13.08 22.69
N GLN A 293 -20.19 11.80 22.72
CA GLN A 293 -18.84 11.36 23.06
C GLN A 293 -17.86 11.70 21.93
N LEU A 294 -18.18 11.34 20.68
CA LEU A 294 -17.37 11.67 19.51
C LEU A 294 -17.15 13.18 19.37
N GLN A 295 -18.22 13.99 19.45
CA GLN A 295 -18.14 15.45 19.41
C GLN A 295 -17.35 16.09 20.57
N ARG A 296 -17.17 15.39 21.70
CA ARG A 296 -16.27 15.80 22.78
C ARG A 296 -14.83 15.45 22.43
N ASP A 297 -14.59 14.21 21.99
CA ASP A 297 -13.26 13.69 21.74
C ASP A 297 -12.58 14.30 20.49
N THR A 298 -13.31 14.59 19.41
CA THR A 298 -12.76 15.36 18.27
C THR A 298 -12.20 16.71 18.72
N LYS A 299 -12.93 17.44 19.58
CA LYS A 299 -12.46 18.74 20.12
C LYS A 299 -11.22 18.60 21.00
N ARG A 300 -11.03 17.45 21.64
CA ARG A 300 -9.82 17.14 22.43
C ARG A 300 -8.64 16.87 21.51
N VAL A 301 -8.83 16.12 20.43
CA VAL A 301 -7.82 15.93 19.38
C VAL A 301 -7.44 17.27 18.75
N GLU A 302 -8.41 18.10 18.35
CA GLU A 302 -8.19 19.46 17.85
C GLU A 302 -7.36 20.29 18.85
N GLN A 303 -7.71 20.27 20.14
CA GLN A 303 -6.94 20.98 21.17
C GLN A 303 -5.50 20.46 21.28
N LEU A 304 -5.26 19.15 21.30
CA LEU A 304 -3.90 18.59 21.35
C LEU A 304 -3.10 18.93 20.08
N VAL A 305 -3.69 18.81 18.90
CA VAL A 305 -3.05 19.13 17.61
C VAL A 305 -2.69 20.62 17.56
N ASN A 306 -3.61 21.52 17.91
CA ASN A 306 -3.36 22.97 17.96
C ASN A 306 -2.29 23.32 19.01
N THR A 307 -2.32 22.70 20.19
CA THR A 307 -1.28 22.87 21.23
C THR A 307 0.09 22.42 20.70
N MET A 308 0.15 21.25 20.08
CA MET A 308 1.39 20.72 19.52
C MET A 308 1.93 21.62 18.41
N GLN A 309 1.09 22.11 17.49
CA GLN A 309 1.49 23.06 16.44
C GLN A 309 2.04 24.38 17.00
N ALA A 310 1.42 24.91 18.07
CA ALA A 310 1.78 26.20 18.66
C ALA A 310 3.05 26.16 19.53
N GLU A 311 3.20 25.14 20.40
CA GLU A 311 4.25 25.12 21.44
C GLU A 311 5.47 24.26 21.10
N GLY A 312 5.31 23.28 20.21
CA GLY A 312 6.34 22.31 19.92
C GLY A 312 7.49 22.82 19.03
N GLN A 313 8.49 21.97 18.84
CA GLN A 313 9.60 22.23 17.91
C GLN A 313 9.50 21.32 16.68
N VAL A 314 10.28 21.62 15.64
CA VAL A 314 10.41 20.81 14.42
C VAL A 314 11.73 20.03 14.50
N LEU A 315 11.65 18.73 14.79
CA LEU A 315 12.80 17.88 15.05
C LEU A 315 13.30 17.22 13.76
N LYS A 316 14.63 17.23 13.57
CA LYS A 316 15.28 16.44 12.51
C LYS A 316 15.40 14.99 12.96
N SER A 317 14.55 14.12 12.42
CA SER A 317 14.54 12.69 12.73
C SER A 317 15.67 11.94 12.00
N CYS A 318 16.34 11.03 12.71
CA CYS A 318 17.31 10.11 12.10
C CYS A 318 16.68 9.21 11.02
N TYR A 319 15.36 8.93 11.06
CA TYR A 319 14.67 8.23 9.96
C TYR A 319 14.61 9.09 8.68
N GLY A 320 14.41 10.41 8.83
CA GLY A 320 14.50 11.35 7.72
C GLY A 320 15.90 11.36 7.12
N THR A 321 16.94 11.58 7.94
CA THR A 321 18.33 11.60 7.45
C THR A 321 18.84 10.23 7.00
N TYR A 322 18.23 9.11 7.42
CA TYR A 322 18.50 7.78 6.87
C TYR A 322 18.02 7.71 5.41
N ALA A 323 16.83 8.25 5.12
CA ALA A 323 16.30 8.35 3.76
C ALA A 323 17.20 9.17 2.83
N ASP A 324 17.92 10.16 3.37
CA ASP A 324 18.86 10.98 2.62
C ASP A 324 20.08 10.21 2.08
N VAL A 325 20.44 9.06 2.70
CA VAL A 325 21.78 8.43 2.52
C VAL A 325 21.75 6.90 2.34
N ASP A 326 20.73 6.19 2.82
CA ASP A 326 20.25 5.00 2.11
C ASP A 326 19.08 5.42 1.21
N PRO A 327 19.31 5.46 -0.12
CA PRO A 327 18.25 5.72 -1.06
C PRO A 327 17.05 4.79 -0.89
N SER A 328 17.14 3.60 -0.29
CA SER A 328 15.98 2.71 -0.12
C SER A 328 14.81 3.31 0.70
N TYR A 329 15.06 4.37 1.48
CA TYR A 329 14.01 5.10 2.23
C TYR A 329 13.54 6.41 1.53
N ARG A 330 14.31 7.03 0.61
CA ARG A 330 13.83 8.14 -0.25
C ARG A 330 13.25 7.65 -1.58
N THR A 331 13.99 6.76 -2.24
CA THR A 331 13.70 6.27 -3.59
C THR A 331 12.43 5.45 -3.65
N GLU A 332 11.94 5.39 -4.87
CA GLU A 332 10.78 4.63 -5.30
C GLU A 332 11.22 3.15 -5.53
N GLN A 333 12.01 2.59 -4.59
CA GLN A 333 12.46 1.19 -4.55
C GLN A 333 12.17 0.49 -3.21
N TRP A 334 10.99 0.76 -2.64
CA TRP A 334 10.27 -0.31 -1.94
C TRP A 334 10.08 -1.45 -2.96
N LYS A 335 10.77 -2.57 -2.78
CA LYS A 335 10.99 -3.60 -3.82
C LYS A 335 9.76 -4.42 -4.22
N GLY A 336 8.60 -4.14 -3.61
CA GLY A 336 7.66 -5.20 -3.26
C GLY A 336 8.19 -6.02 -2.08
N GLU A 337 7.29 -6.42 -1.19
CA GLU A 337 7.22 -7.86 -0.97
C GLU A 337 6.79 -8.47 -2.31
N PRO A 338 7.51 -9.47 -2.87
CA PRO A 338 7.13 -10.11 -4.13
C PRO A 338 5.85 -10.95 -3.97
N SER A 339 4.70 -10.26 -3.87
CA SER A 339 3.39 -10.86 -3.67
C SER A 339 2.77 -11.27 -5.00
N ILE A 340 2.14 -12.45 -5.03
CA ILE A 340 1.34 -12.89 -6.17
C ILE A 340 0.20 -11.90 -6.49
N LEU A 341 -0.28 -11.15 -5.49
CA LEU A 341 -1.39 -10.20 -5.59
C LEU A 341 -1.06 -8.87 -6.29
N ASP A 342 0.21 -8.57 -6.62
CA ASP A 342 0.60 -7.33 -7.33
C ASP A 342 0.24 -7.38 -8.83
N GLN A 343 -1.02 -7.70 -9.12
CA GLN A 343 -1.58 -7.91 -10.45
C GLN A 343 -3.01 -7.40 -10.55
N ASP A 344 -3.46 -7.16 -11.79
CA ASP A 344 -4.84 -6.81 -12.10
C ASP A 344 -5.77 -8.02 -11.90
N LEU A 345 -6.84 -7.88 -11.10
CA LEU A 345 -7.76 -8.96 -10.67
C LEU A 345 -8.22 -9.90 -11.80
N TYR A 346 -8.44 -9.37 -13.01
CA TYR A 346 -8.91 -10.16 -14.15
C TYR A 346 -7.99 -11.33 -14.52
N LYS A 347 -6.69 -11.28 -14.14
CA LYS A 347 -5.74 -12.38 -14.30
C LYS A 347 -6.14 -13.63 -13.52
N PHE A 348 -6.50 -13.48 -12.23
CA PHE A 348 -6.93 -14.60 -11.39
C PHE A 348 -8.24 -15.20 -11.91
N CYS A 349 -9.20 -14.34 -12.27
CA CYS A 349 -10.47 -14.77 -12.83
C CYS A 349 -10.30 -15.54 -14.16
N MET A 350 -9.47 -15.05 -15.07
CA MET A 350 -9.18 -15.80 -16.30
C MET A 350 -8.39 -17.08 -16.02
N GLN A 351 -7.47 -17.10 -15.04
CA GLN A 351 -6.74 -18.33 -14.68
C GLN A 351 -7.69 -19.42 -14.17
N GLN A 352 -8.70 -19.06 -13.36
CA GLN A 352 -9.76 -19.99 -12.96
C GLN A 352 -10.57 -20.50 -14.15
N ALA A 353 -11.04 -19.61 -15.03
CA ALA A 353 -11.83 -20.01 -16.19
C ALA A 353 -11.02 -20.88 -17.18
N VAL A 354 -9.71 -20.63 -17.31
CA VAL A 354 -8.77 -21.46 -18.07
C VAL A 354 -8.50 -22.79 -17.38
N LEU A 355 -8.40 -22.84 -16.05
CA LEU A 355 -8.26 -24.08 -15.28
C LEU A 355 -9.49 -24.99 -15.39
N GLU A 356 -10.70 -24.40 -15.44
CA GLU A 356 -11.96 -25.13 -15.62
C GLU A 356 -12.14 -25.66 -17.05
N HIS A 357 -11.91 -24.80 -18.06
CA HIS A 357 -12.27 -25.11 -19.45
C HIS A 357 -11.13 -25.61 -20.34
N TYR A 358 -9.87 -25.24 -20.05
CA TYR A 358 -8.70 -25.47 -20.91
C TYR A 358 -7.39 -25.74 -20.12
N PRO A 359 -7.37 -26.63 -19.11
CA PRO A 359 -6.26 -26.75 -18.15
C PRO A 359 -4.90 -27.13 -18.78
N ASP A 360 -4.93 -27.88 -19.89
CA ASP A 360 -3.76 -28.47 -20.55
C ASP A 360 -3.26 -27.72 -21.80
N VAL A 361 -4.03 -26.74 -22.31
CA VAL A 361 -3.68 -25.98 -23.51
C VAL A 361 -2.34 -25.26 -23.33
N VAL A 362 -1.44 -25.38 -24.29
CA VAL A 362 -0.18 -24.65 -24.33
C VAL A 362 -0.39 -23.34 -25.08
N VAL A 363 0.18 -22.24 -24.60
CA VAL A 363 0.04 -20.92 -25.24
C VAL A 363 1.39 -20.25 -25.44
N GLU A 364 1.45 -19.36 -26.44
CA GLU A 364 2.58 -18.46 -26.69
C GLU A 364 2.11 -17.00 -26.56
N TYR A 365 2.74 -16.21 -25.71
CA TYR A 365 2.58 -14.75 -25.66
C TYR A 365 3.83 -14.05 -26.19
N GLY A 366 3.65 -12.87 -26.79
CA GLY A 366 4.72 -11.98 -27.20
C GLY A 366 4.58 -10.58 -26.64
N PHE A 367 5.71 -10.03 -26.18
CA PHE A 367 5.86 -8.60 -25.95
C PHE A 367 5.87 -7.83 -27.27
N ILE A 368 5.23 -6.66 -27.26
CA ILE A 368 5.23 -5.70 -28.37
C ILE A 368 5.41 -4.30 -27.78
N ASN A 369 6.56 -3.69 -28.07
CA ASN A 369 6.74 -2.25 -27.91
C ASN A 369 6.14 -1.54 -29.13
N ARG A 370 5.25 -0.56 -28.90
CA ARG A 370 4.60 0.25 -29.94
C ARG A 370 5.22 1.63 -30.12
N ASP A 371 6.17 2.03 -29.28
CA ASP A 371 6.94 3.25 -29.47
C ASP A 371 8.33 2.90 -30.07
N PRO A 372 8.57 3.17 -31.36
CA PRO A 372 9.85 2.86 -32.00
C PRO A 372 11.00 3.75 -31.52
N THR A 373 10.78 4.75 -30.66
CA THR A 373 11.83 5.54 -30.00
C THR A 373 12.22 4.99 -28.62
N MET A 374 11.34 4.23 -27.95
CA MET A 374 11.65 3.56 -26.68
C MET A 374 12.67 2.44 -26.91
N ARG A 375 13.88 2.59 -26.37
CA ARG A 375 14.99 1.62 -26.44
C ARG A 375 15.64 1.41 -25.09
N PHE A 376 15.98 0.17 -24.78
CA PHE A 376 16.60 -0.24 -23.52
C PHE A 376 18.13 -0.20 -23.65
N ASN A 377 18.80 0.25 -22.59
CA ASN A 377 20.25 0.09 -22.45
C ASN A 377 20.57 -1.18 -21.64
N HIS A 378 21.85 -1.56 -21.59
CA HIS A 378 22.28 -2.80 -20.92
C HIS A 378 21.91 -2.82 -19.43
N ALA A 379 21.99 -1.69 -18.73
CA ALA A 379 21.63 -1.60 -17.31
C ALA A 379 20.13 -1.79 -17.06
N ALA A 380 19.27 -1.30 -17.96
CA ALA A 380 17.84 -1.55 -17.95
C ALA A 380 17.51 -3.03 -18.19
N PHE A 381 18.17 -3.65 -19.17
CA PHE A 381 17.98 -5.06 -19.49
C PHE A 381 18.49 -5.99 -18.38
N GLU A 382 19.66 -5.73 -17.81
CA GLU A 382 20.18 -6.43 -16.64
C GLU A 382 19.24 -6.33 -15.43
N GLN A 383 18.66 -5.16 -15.18
CA GLN A 383 17.68 -4.98 -14.10
C GLN A 383 16.45 -5.84 -14.38
N LEU A 384 15.89 -5.77 -15.60
CA LEU A 384 14.75 -6.59 -16.01
C LEU A 384 15.03 -8.09 -15.87
N GLN A 385 16.21 -8.59 -16.26
CA GLN A 385 16.58 -9.99 -16.06
C GLN A 385 16.63 -10.38 -14.57
N LYS A 386 17.17 -9.51 -13.72
CA LYS A 386 17.22 -9.68 -12.25
C LYS A 386 15.83 -9.55 -11.59
N ASP A 387 14.86 -8.94 -12.27
CA ASP A 387 13.48 -8.83 -11.80
C ASP A 387 12.65 -10.05 -12.23
N ILE A 388 12.82 -10.49 -13.48
CA ILE A 388 12.22 -11.71 -14.04
C ILE A 388 12.66 -12.96 -13.26
N ALA A 389 13.97 -13.11 -13.00
CA ALA A 389 14.48 -14.28 -12.26
C ALA A 389 13.85 -14.41 -10.87
N ARG A 390 13.65 -13.28 -10.16
CA ARG A 390 13.04 -13.24 -8.83
C ARG A 390 11.56 -13.65 -8.81
N MET A 391 10.90 -13.80 -9.96
CA MET A 391 9.53 -14.32 -10.01
C MET A 391 9.42 -15.76 -9.51
N GLU A 392 10.49 -16.57 -9.59
CA GLU A 392 10.48 -17.96 -9.11
C GLU A 392 10.27 -18.08 -7.59
N HIS A 393 10.49 -17.00 -6.83
CA HIS A 393 10.25 -16.92 -5.39
C HIS A 393 8.85 -16.39 -5.03
N ILE A 394 8.06 -15.91 -6.01
CA ILE A 394 6.71 -15.41 -5.77
C ILE A 394 5.76 -16.60 -5.57
N THR A 395 5.06 -16.62 -4.44
CA THR A 395 4.10 -17.66 -4.07
C THR A 395 2.87 -17.01 -3.43
N ALA A 396 1.74 -17.72 -3.42
CA ALA A 396 0.58 -17.30 -2.62
C ALA A 396 0.80 -17.67 -1.15
N THR A 397 0.73 -16.68 -0.26
CA THR A 397 0.72 -16.93 1.19
C THR A 397 -0.68 -17.27 1.67
N ASN A 398 -0.81 -17.91 2.84
CA ASN A 398 -2.11 -18.20 3.45
C ASN A 398 -2.97 -16.93 3.64
N ALA A 399 -2.34 -15.77 3.89
CA ALA A 399 -3.01 -14.47 4.01
C ALA A 399 -3.48 -13.90 2.67
N ASP A 400 -2.80 -14.22 1.56
CA ASP A 400 -3.26 -13.87 0.22
C ASP A 400 -4.48 -14.72 -0.17
N ILE A 401 -4.45 -16.02 0.13
CA ILE A 401 -5.53 -16.96 -0.14
C ILE A 401 -6.77 -16.63 0.69
N GLU A 402 -6.63 -16.31 1.98
CA GLU A 402 -7.76 -15.92 2.83
C GLU A 402 -8.36 -14.57 2.40
N TYR A 403 -7.53 -13.59 2.05
CA TYR A 403 -8.02 -12.32 1.49
C TYR A 403 -8.80 -12.51 0.18
N LEU A 404 -8.31 -13.37 -0.72
CA LEU A 404 -9.04 -13.73 -1.95
C LEU A 404 -10.36 -14.46 -1.65
N ARG A 405 -10.36 -15.40 -0.69
CA ARG A 405 -11.55 -16.14 -0.24
C ARG A 405 -12.66 -15.21 0.27
N GLN A 406 -12.30 -14.21 1.07
CA GLN A 406 -13.24 -13.25 1.65
C GLN A 406 -13.71 -12.20 0.63
N THR A 407 -12.78 -11.63 -0.14
CA THR A 407 -13.03 -10.44 -0.97
C THR A 407 -13.49 -10.78 -2.39
N CYS A 408 -13.15 -11.97 -2.88
CA CYS A 408 -13.49 -12.45 -4.22
C CYS A 408 -14.25 -13.80 -4.15
N PRO A 409 -15.45 -13.87 -3.55
CA PRO A 409 -16.16 -15.13 -3.27
C PRO A 409 -16.65 -15.90 -4.52
N TYR A 410 -16.48 -15.32 -5.71
CA TYR A 410 -16.65 -15.99 -7.01
C TYR A 410 -15.40 -16.80 -7.45
N LEU A 411 -14.29 -16.70 -6.71
CA LEU A 411 -13.14 -17.60 -6.87
C LEU A 411 -13.43 -18.91 -6.14
N SER A 412 -13.27 -20.03 -6.84
CA SER A 412 -13.68 -21.34 -6.31
C SER A 412 -12.68 -21.88 -5.27
N PRO A 413 -13.11 -22.69 -4.28
CA PRO A 413 -12.19 -23.31 -3.33
C PRO A 413 -11.08 -24.12 -4.00
N GLU A 414 -11.38 -24.79 -5.11
CA GLU A 414 -10.45 -25.61 -5.90
C GLU A 414 -9.40 -24.75 -6.61
N TYR A 415 -9.80 -23.57 -7.12
CA TYR A 415 -8.87 -22.61 -7.70
C TYR A 415 -7.98 -21.93 -6.65
N LEU A 416 -8.54 -21.61 -5.48
CA LEU A 416 -7.76 -21.09 -4.35
C LEU A 416 -6.75 -22.13 -3.84
N GLU A 417 -7.12 -23.41 -3.79
CA GLU A 417 -6.19 -24.50 -3.47
C GLU A 417 -5.09 -24.63 -4.53
N PHE A 418 -5.45 -24.59 -5.83
CA PHE A 418 -4.48 -24.57 -6.93
C PHE A 418 -3.47 -23.42 -6.79
N LEU A 419 -3.91 -22.21 -6.40
CA LEU A 419 -3.01 -21.07 -6.16
C LEU A 419 -1.98 -21.31 -5.04
N THR A 420 -2.27 -22.14 -4.03
CA THR A 420 -1.25 -22.51 -3.01
C THR A 420 -0.07 -23.27 -3.63
N THR A 421 -0.34 -24.05 -4.68
CA THR A 421 0.63 -24.90 -5.39
C THR A 421 1.30 -24.19 -6.58
N PHE A 422 0.66 -23.15 -7.14
CA PHE A 422 1.16 -22.39 -8.28
C PHE A 422 2.56 -21.80 -8.04
N ARG A 423 3.49 -21.99 -8.98
CA ARG A 423 4.84 -21.39 -8.97
C ARG A 423 5.17 -20.88 -10.36
N PHE A 424 5.72 -19.67 -10.45
CA PHE A 424 6.35 -19.20 -11.70
C PHE A 424 7.64 -19.99 -11.95
N ASN A 425 7.92 -20.35 -13.21
CA ASN A 425 9.16 -20.98 -13.63
C ASN A 425 9.85 -20.14 -14.74
N PRO A 426 10.30 -18.91 -14.43
CA PRO A 426 10.68 -17.92 -15.44
C PRO A 426 11.87 -18.36 -16.32
N CYS A 427 12.73 -19.26 -15.85
CA CYS A 427 13.86 -19.80 -16.62
C CYS A 427 13.45 -20.87 -17.67
N VAL A 428 12.22 -21.39 -17.59
CA VAL A 428 11.62 -22.28 -18.59
C VAL A 428 10.56 -21.55 -19.41
N ASP A 429 9.71 -20.75 -18.75
CA ASP A 429 8.55 -20.12 -19.37
C ASP A 429 8.91 -18.92 -20.27
N ILE A 430 10.02 -18.21 -20.00
CA ILE A 430 10.34 -16.92 -20.64
C ILE A 430 11.63 -17.00 -21.45
N ALA A 431 11.56 -16.58 -22.71
CA ALA A 431 12.71 -16.18 -23.51
C ALA A 431 12.75 -14.66 -23.61
N CYS A 432 13.87 -14.03 -23.23
CA CYS A 432 14.02 -12.57 -23.16
C CYS A 432 15.41 -12.16 -23.66
N SER A 433 15.47 -11.26 -24.65
CA SER A 433 16.68 -10.84 -25.36
C SER A 433 16.68 -9.34 -25.67
N LEU A 434 17.87 -8.77 -25.83
CA LEU A 434 18.09 -7.38 -26.25
C LEU A 434 18.92 -7.36 -27.53
N ASP A 435 18.48 -6.64 -28.55
CA ASP A 435 19.25 -6.47 -29.78
C ASP A 435 20.34 -5.38 -29.65
N LYS A 436 21.19 -5.25 -30.68
CA LYS A 436 22.29 -4.26 -30.72
C LYS A 436 21.81 -2.80 -30.79
N MET A 437 20.53 -2.55 -31.03
CA MET A 437 19.91 -1.23 -31.11
C MET A 437 19.08 -0.90 -29.84
N GLY A 438 19.01 -1.81 -28.86
CA GLY A 438 18.24 -1.67 -27.63
C GLY A 438 16.76 -2.07 -27.76
N ALA A 439 16.37 -2.81 -28.79
CA ALA A 439 15.04 -3.39 -28.90
C ALA A 439 14.93 -4.62 -27.99
N LEU A 440 13.92 -4.62 -27.13
CA LEU A 440 13.60 -5.72 -26.23
C LEU A 440 12.69 -6.73 -26.94
N GLU A 441 13.13 -7.98 -27.02
CA GLU A 441 12.32 -9.11 -27.44
C GLU A 441 11.96 -9.96 -26.22
N LEU A 442 10.68 -10.31 -26.08
CA LEU A 442 10.24 -11.24 -25.04
C LEU A 442 9.12 -12.15 -25.56
N ARG A 443 9.24 -13.44 -25.21
CA ARG A 443 8.26 -14.51 -25.44
C ARG A 443 8.00 -15.26 -24.14
N ILE A 444 6.77 -15.72 -23.97
CA ILE A 444 6.32 -16.52 -22.83
C ILE A 444 5.62 -17.75 -23.39
N ARG A 445 6.02 -18.97 -23.00
CA ARG A 445 5.41 -20.21 -23.52
C ARG A 445 5.33 -21.30 -22.47
N GLY A 446 4.11 -21.82 -22.26
CA GLY A 446 3.82 -22.89 -21.29
C GLY A 446 2.33 -23.23 -21.29
N LYS A 447 1.86 -24.06 -20.33
CA LYS A 447 0.42 -24.27 -20.13
C LYS A 447 -0.26 -22.95 -19.79
N TRP A 448 -1.43 -22.66 -20.37
CA TRP A 448 -2.14 -21.39 -20.16
C TRP A 448 -2.41 -21.12 -18.68
N THR A 449 -2.79 -22.15 -17.92
CA THR A 449 -2.93 -22.13 -16.44
C THR A 449 -1.69 -21.67 -15.70
N GLN A 450 -0.48 -21.92 -16.22
CA GLN A 450 0.79 -21.52 -15.60
C GLN A 450 1.24 -20.13 -16.07
N VAL A 451 1.16 -19.83 -17.38
CA VAL A 451 1.77 -18.62 -17.93
C VAL A 451 0.87 -17.37 -17.97
N ILE A 452 -0.43 -17.51 -17.74
CA ILE A 452 -1.39 -16.38 -17.81
C ILE A 452 -1.07 -15.22 -16.84
N LEU A 453 -0.48 -15.53 -15.69
CA LEU A 453 -0.10 -14.57 -14.65
C LEU A 453 1.20 -13.79 -14.94
N TYR A 454 1.87 -14.00 -16.09
CA TYR A 454 3.07 -13.22 -16.43
C TYR A 454 2.79 -11.84 -17.07
N GLU A 455 1.59 -11.58 -17.60
CA GLU A 455 1.31 -10.33 -18.35
C GLU A 455 1.58 -9.07 -17.51
N ILE A 456 1.05 -9.02 -16.29
CA ILE A 456 1.06 -7.80 -15.46
C ILE A 456 2.44 -7.54 -14.83
N PRO A 457 3.10 -8.53 -14.18
CA PRO A 457 4.39 -8.31 -13.55
C PRO A 457 5.42 -7.89 -14.59
N LEU A 458 5.51 -8.62 -15.72
CA LEU A 458 6.48 -8.32 -16.78
C LEU A 458 6.27 -6.94 -17.38
N LEU A 459 5.04 -6.54 -17.71
CA LEU A 459 4.80 -5.18 -18.23
C LEU A 459 5.17 -4.10 -17.21
N SER A 460 4.88 -4.31 -15.92
CA SER A 460 5.26 -3.36 -14.86
C SER A 460 6.77 -3.32 -14.62
N MET A 461 7.47 -4.45 -14.72
CA MET A 461 8.94 -4.57 -14.61
C MET A 461 9.63 -3.92 -15.82
N ILE A 462 9.13 -4.13 -17.03
CA ILE A 462 9.65 -3.52 -18.26
C ILE A 462 9.50 -1.99 -18.20
N SER A 463 8.37 -1.49 -17.70
CA SER A 463 8.15 -0.06 -17.44
C SER A 463 9.14 0.48 -16.39
N SER A 464 9.20 -0.15 -15.22
CA SER A 464 10.09 0.25 -14.11
C SER A 464 11.57 0.21 -14.49
N ALA A 465 12.03 -0.82 -15.19
CA ALA A 465 13.39 -0.95 -15.69
C ALA A 465 13.74 0.14 -16.71
N TYR A 466 12.78 0.57 -17.55
CA TYR A 466 12.98 1.68 -18.47
C TYR A 466 13.12 3.02 -17.72
N PHE A 467 12.18 3.34 -16.83
CA PHE A 467 12.19 4.65 -16.15
C PHE A 467 13.26 4.75 -15.04
N SER A 468 13.75 3.64 -14.50
CA SER A 468 14.83 3.65 -13.50
C SER A 468 16.26 3.57 -14.08
N LYS A 469 16.42 3.43 -15.41
CA LYS A 469 17.73 3.25 -16.09
C LYS A 469 17.88 3.94 -17.45
N VAL A 470 16.81 4.37 -18.13
CA VAL A 470 16.85 4.97 -19.47
C VAL A 470 16.33 6.41 -19.47
N ASP A 471 15.02 6.60 -19.26
CA ASP A 471 14.44 7.93 -19.02
C ASP A 471 14.37 8.14 -17.50
N THR A 472 15.36 8.82 -16.95
CA THR A 472 15.46 9.15 -15.51
C THR A 472 15.21 10.63 -15.22
N ASP A 473 14.66 11.38 -16.18
CA ASP A 473 14.40 12.82 -16.05
C ASP A 473 12.98 13.10 -15.54
N TRP A 474 12.68 12.65 -14.32
CA TRP A 474 11.37 12.74 -13.66
C TRP A 474 11.57 12.59 -12.13
N ASN A 475 10.53 12.83 -11.31
CA ASN A 475 10.64 12.64 -9.85
C ASN A 475 9.31 12.48 -9.08
N TYR A 476 9.47 11.97 -7.84
CA TYR A 476 8.52 11.77 -6.71
C TYR A 476 7.49 12.92 -6.46
N ALA A 477 7.68 14.14 -7.01
CA ALA A 477 7.04 15.39 -6.54
C ALA A 477 5.75 15.79 -7.26
N GLY A 478 4.82 16.42 -6.53
CA GLY A 478 3.53 16.89 -7.04
C GLY A 478 2.54 15.79 -7.42
N GLN A 479 2.95 14.52 -7.35
CA GLN A 479 2.17 13.39 -7.85
C GLN A 479 0.92 13.13 -7.00
N TYR A 480 1.00 13.29 -5.67
CA TYR A 480 -0.14 13.13 -4.77
C TYR A 480 -1.22 14.21 -5.05
N GLU A 481 -0.81 15.47 -5.11
CA GLU A 481 -1.68 16.61 -5.38
C GLU A 481 -2.34 16.48 -6.77
N LYS A 482 -1.55 16.03 -7.76
CA LYS A 482 -1.99 15.79 -9.14
C LYS A 482 -3.02 14.66 -9.24
N ILE A 483 -2.85 13.55 -8.53
CA ILE A 483 -3.87 12.47 -8.55
C ILE A 483 -5.11 12.85 -7.73
N SER A 484 -4.96 13.50 -6.57
CA SER A 484 -6.08 13.97 -5.76
C SER A 484 -6.95 14.95 -6.53
N ALA A 485 -6.35 15.92 -7.25
CA ALA A 485 -7.07 16.86 -8.11
C ALA A 485 -7.83 16.15 -9.26
N LYS A 486 -7.27 15.08 -9.83
CA LYS A 486 -7.98 14.26 -10.85
C LYS A 486 -9.13 13.47 -10.23
N GLY A 487 -8.92 12.89 -9.06
CA GLY A 487 -9.90 12.11 -8.30
C GLY A 487 -11.11 12.96 -7.90
N SER A 488 -10.88 14.11 -7.26
CA SER A 488 -11.92 15.08 -6.92
C SER A 488 -12.69 15.53 -8.16
N ARG A 489 -11.99 15.95 -9.23
CA ARG A 489 -12.64 16.40 -10.47
C ARG A 489 -13.53 15.35 -11.13
N LEU A 490 -13.22 14.06 -10.99
CA LEU A 490 -14.08 12.96 -11.42
C LEU A 490 -15.28 12.76 -10.48
N ALA A 491 -15.03 12.82 -9.17
CA ALA A 491 -16.05 12.68 -8.13
C ALA A 491 -17.10 13.81 -8.21
N ASP A 492 -16.67 15.07 -8.29
CA ASP A 492 -17.51 16.27 -8.48
C ASP A 492 -18.39 16.17 -9.74
N ALA A 493 -17.89 15.52 -10.78
CA ALA A 493 -18.58 15.32 -12.05
C ALA A 493 -19.49 14.07 -12.08
N ALA A 494 -19.75 13.46 -10.92
CA ALA A 494 -20.54 12.25 -10.75
C ALA A 494 -20.03 11.01 -11.52
N CYS A 495 -18.72 10.91 -11.75
CA CYS A 495 -18.11 9.71 -12.33
C CYS A 495 -17.93 8.63 -11.25
N GLU A 496 -18.30 7.39 -11.56
CA GLU A 496 -17.77 6.20 -10.87
C GLU A 496 -16.54 5.71 -11.62
N PHE A 497 -15.42 5.52 -10.95
CA PHE A 497 -14.15 5.20 -11.62
C PHE A 497 -13.23 4.30 -10.78
N ALA A 498 -12.34 3.56 -11.44
CA ALA A 498 -11.38 2.68 -10.79
C ALA A 498 -9.95 2.88 -11.34
N GLU A 499 -8.95 2.66 -10.49
CA GLU A 499 -7.53 2.68 -10.86
C GLU A 499 -7.18 1.39 -11.62
N PHE A 500 -6.71 1.51 -12.87
CA PHE A 500 -6.59 0.39 -13.83
C PHE A 500 -5.18 0.31 -14.47
N GLY A 501 -4.16 0.75 -13.73
CA GLY A 501 -2.88 1.22 -14.27
C GLY A 501 -1.67 0.33 -14.05
N THR A 502 -1.78 -0.81 -13.34
CA THR A 502 -0.65 -1.67 -12.94
C THR A 502 0.31 -1.98 -14.10
N ARG A 503 -0.24 -2.42 -15.24
CA ARG A 503 0.54 -2.83 -16.44
C ARG A 503 1.46 -1.75 -17.00
N ARG A 504 1.16 -0.47 -16.82
CA ARG A 504 1.95 0.64 -17.38
C ARG A 504 2.32 1.71 -16.34
N ARG A 505 2.24 1.37 -15.05
CA ARG A 505 2.73 2.21 -13.96
C ARG A 505 4.18 2.57 -14.20
N ARG A 506 4.60 3.77 -13.82
CA ARG A 506 6.00 4.17 -13.95
C ARG A 506 6.90 3.29 -13.08
N ASP A 507 6.50 3.09 -11.83
CA ASP A 507 7.04 2.14 -10.87
C ASP A 507 5.94 1.72 -9.86
N PHE A 508 6.28 0.96 -8.81
CA PHE A 508 5.32 0.61 -7.76
C PHE A 508 4.93 1.81 -6.87
N LYS A 509 5.88 2.64 -6.38
CA LYS A 509 5.57 3.76 -5.48
C LYS A 509 4.66 4.78 -6.14
N THR A 510 4.78 5.01 -7.46
CA THR A 510 3.80 5.78 -8.23
C THR A 510 2.38 5.22 -8.08
N GLN A 511 2.18 3.92 -8.33
CA GLN A 511 0.85 3.32 -8.17
C GLN A 511 0.38 3.30 -6.71
N ASN A 512 1.30 3.13 -5.75
CA ASN A 512 0.99 3.22 -4.32
C ASN A 512 0.50 4.62 -3.93
N ILE A 513 1.16 5.69 -4.39
CA ILE A 513 0.74 7.09 -4.19
C ILE A 513 -0.63 7.32 -4.81
N VAL A 514 -0.85 6.82 -6.02
CA VAL A 514 -2.14 6.90 -6.73
C VAL A 514 -3.26 6.21 -5.93
N VAL A 515 -3.11 4.93 -5.58
CA VAL A 515 -4.18 4.19 -4.90
C VAL A 515 -4.43 4.73 -3.49
N PHE A 516 -3.38 5.16 -2.77
CA PHE A 516 -3.53 5.85 -1.48
C PHE A 516 -4.36 7.13 -1.63
N ALA A 517 -3.99 8.04 -2.52
CA ALA A 517 -4.72 9.29 -2.73
C ALA A 517 -6.19 9.05 -3.16
N LEU A 518 -6.42 8.03 -3.98
CA LEU A 518 -7.77 7.64 -4.40
C LEU A 518 -8.58 6.93 -3.31
N SER A 519 -7.96 6.39 -2.25
CA SER A 519 -8.67 5.89 -1.06
C SER A 519 -8.99 6.98 -0.05
N GLN A 520 -8.32 8.14 -0.11
CA GLN A 520 -8.61 9.32 0.73
C GLN A 520 -9.71 10.23 0.13
N LEU A 521 -10.41 9.80 -0.92
CA LEU A 521 -11.50 10.61 -1.51
C LEU A 521 -12.79 10.50 -0.68
N CYS A 522 -13.25 11.63 -0.15
CA CYS A 522 -14.44 11.70 0.71
C CYS A 522 -15.70 11.16 0.00
N ASN A 523 -16.39 10.22 0.67
CA ASN A 523 -17.58 9.53 0.16
C ASN A 523 -18.82 10.42 -0.09
N ASN A 524 -18.77 11.70 0.30
CA ASN A 524 -19.88 12.66 0.18
C ASN A 524 -20.00 13.32 -1.21
N SER A 525 -19.11 12.97 -2.15
CA SER A 525 -19.14 13.46 -3.54
C SER A 525 -20.20 12.72 -4.38
N PRO A 526 -20.77 13.34 -5.45
CA PRO A 526 -21.78 12.70 -6.29
C PRO A 526 -21.24 11.59 -7.21
N GLY A 527 -19.93 11.34 -7.18
CA GLY A 527 -19.19 10.27 -7.82
C GLY A 527 -18.05 9.82 -6.90
N ARG A 528 -17.42 8.69 -7.20
CA ARG A 528 -16.50 8.01 -6.27
C ARG A 528 -15.46 7.15 -6.98
N CYS A 529 -14.35 6.90 -6.30
CA CYS A 529 -13.48 5.79 -6.64
C CYS A 529 -14.13 4.47 -6.20
N THR A 530 -14.36 3.53 -7.12
CA THR A 530 -14.95 2.22 -6.86
C THR A 530 -13.91 1.13 -6.62
N GLY A 531 -12.61 1.46 -6.59
CA GLY A 531 -11.52 0.52 -6.29
C GLY A 531 -10.30 0.63 -7.22
N THR A 532 -9.44 -0.40 -7.16
CA THR A 532 -8.27 -0.59 -8.04
C THR A 532 -8.31 -1.99 -8.65
N SER A 533 -7.74 -2.20 -9.83
CA SER A 533 -7.50 -3.55 -10.34
C SER A 533 -6.42 -4.30 -9.58
N ASN A 534 -5.46 -3.59 -8.96
CA ASN A 534 -4.32 -4.19 -8.28
C ASN A 534 -4.75 -4.85 -6.95
N VAL A 535 -4.72 -6.18 -6.88
CA VAL A 535 -5.28 -6.93 -5.74
C VAL A 535 -4.48 -6.70 -4.44
N TYR A 536 -3.16 -6.48 -4.54
CA TYR A 536 -2.31 -6.15 -3.39
C TYR A 536 -2.63 -4.75 -2.83
N LEU A 537 -2.73 -3.74 -3.69
CA LEU A 537 -3.06 -2.37 -3.28
C LEU A 537 -4.51 -2.23 -2.81
N ALA A 538 -5.44 -3.01 -3.38
CA ALA A 538 -6.79 -3.20 -2.86
C ALA A 538 -6.76 -3.67 -1.40
N ARG A 539 -6.00 -4.73 -1.08
CA ARG A 539 -5.83 -5.21 0.30
C ARG A 539 -5.19 -4.15 1.19
N LYS A 540 -4.12 -3.51 0.72
CA LYS A 540 -3.33 -2.55 1.49
C LYS A 540 -4.14 -1.31 1.94
N TYR A 541 -5.06 -0.85 1.10
CA TYR A 541 -5.84 0.37 1.34
C TYR A 541 -7.34 0.11 1.56
N ASN A 542 -7.71 -1.14 1.88
CA ASN A 542 -9.10 -1.59 2.12
C ASN A 542 -10.08 -1.16 1.00
N MET A 543 -9.64 -1.23 -0.26
CA MET A 543 -10.45 -0.91 -1.43
C MET A 543 -10.94 -2.17 -2.12
N THR A 544 -12.06 -2.08 -2.84
CA THR A 544 -12.55 -3.19 -3.66
C THR A 544 -11.56 -3.51 -4.80
N PRO A 545 -11.18 -4.79 -5.02
CA PRO A 545 -10.44 -5.20 -6.20
C PRO A 545 -11.39 -5.28 -7.41
N VAL A 546 -11.04 -4.63 -8.53
CA VAL A 546 -11.93 -4.46 -9.70
C VAL A 546 -11.40 -5.22 -10.92
N GLY A 547 -12.23 -6.09 -11.50
CA GLY A 547 -11.84 -6.97 -12.61
C GLY A 547 -12.95 -7.15 -13.65
N THR A 548 -12.57 -7.19 -14.93
CA THR A 548 -13.44 -7.50 -16.07
C THR A 548 -12.63 -8.27 -17.12
N VAL A 549 -13.25 -9.18 -17.88
CA VAL A 549 -12.56 -10.16 -18.74
C VAL A 549 -11.53 -9.52 -19.70
N GLY A 550 -10.44 -10.24 -19.98
CA GLY A 550 -9.41 -9.83 -20.95
C GLY A 550 -9.66 -10.42 -22.34
N HIS A 551 -9.17 -9.75 -23.39
CA HIS A 551 -9.37 -10.23 -24.77
C HIS A 551 -8.81 -11.63 -25.02
N GLU A 552 -7.73 -12.02 -24.33
CA GLU A 552 -7.10 -13.33 -24.48
C GLU A 552 -8.08 -14.51 -24.31
N TRP A 553 -9.11 -14.35 -23.48
CA TRP A 553 -10.16 -15.35 -23.28
C TRP A 553 -10.93 -15.62 -24.58
N THR A 554 -11.51 -14.58 -25.16
CA THR A 554 -12.26 -14.68 -26.43
C THR A 554 -11.35 -14.96 -27.63
N MET A 555 -10.11 -14.44 -27.63
CA MET A 555 -9.10 -14.73 -28.65
C MET A 555 -8.71 -16.22 -28.65
N GLY A 556 -8.39 -16.78 -27.48
CA GLY A 556 -7.97 -18.16 -27.32
C GLY A 556 -9.09 -19.15 -27.60
N ILE A 557 -10.31 -18.86 -27.11
CA ILE A 557 -11.50 -19.69 -27.40
C ILE A 557 -11.79 -19.72 -28.91
N ALA A 558 -11.79 -18.58 -29.60
CA ALA A 558 -12.02 -18.54 -31.05
C ALA A 558 -10.96 -19.34 -31.83
N ALA A 559 -9.69 -19.25 -31.41
CA ALA A 559 -8.60 -20.03 -32.01
C ALA A 559 -8.76 -21.54 -31.75
N LEU A 560 -8.96 -21.94 -30.48
CA LEU A 560 -9.11 -23.34 -30.05
C LEU A 560 -10.32 -24.02 -30.70
N GLU A 561 -11.47 -23.37 -30.69
CA GLU A 561 -12.74 -23.90 -31.21
C GLU A 561 -12.88 -23.67 -32.72
N GLY A 562 -12.03 -22.83 -33.31
CA GLY A 562 -11.93 -22.60 -34.76
C GLY A 562 -13.02 -21.72 -35.39
N THR A 563 -13.71 -20.89 -34.59
CA THR A 563 -14.81 -20.02 -35.06
C THR A 563 -14.65 -18.57 -34.59
N TYR A 564 -14.79 -17.64 -35.54
CA TYR A 564 -14.90 -16.20 -35.28
C TYR A 564 -16.36 -15.75 -35.25
N GLU A 565 -17.21 -16.46 -35.98
CA GLU A 565 -18.64 -16.23 -36.20
C GLU A 565 -19.44 -16.40 -34.90
N ASN A 566 -19.06 -17.38 -34.07
CA ASN A 566 -19.70 -17.67 -32.79
C ASN A 566 -18.76 -17.47 -31.58
N GLY A 567 -17.50 -17.10 -31.81
CA GLY A 567 -16.45 -17.03 -30.78
C GLY A 567 -16.78 -16.08 -29.62
N ASN A 568 -17.50 -14.98 -29.89
CA ASN A 568 -17.98 -14.06 -28.85
C ASN A 568 -19.00 -14.76 -27.94
N SER A 569 -20.07 -15.34 -28.50
CA SER A 569 -21.14 -15.97 -27.70
C SER A 569 -20.64 -17.19 -26.92
N LEU A 570 -19.73 -17.99 -27.50
CA LEU A 570 -19.14 -19.15 -26.83
C LEU A 570 -18.25 -18.75 -25.65
N ALA A 571 -17.40 -17.73 -25.82
CA ALA A 571 -16.57 -17.20 -24.73
C ALA A 571 -17.41 -16.61 -23.58
N LEU A 572 -18.52 -15.93 -23.89
CA LEU A 572 -19.46 -15.41 -22.90
C LEU A 572 -20.22 -16.53 -22.17
N ARG A 573 -20.64 -17.59 -22.85
CA ARG A 573 -21.34 -18.73 -22.22
C ARG A 573 -20.41 -19.51 -21.29
N LYS A 574 -19.13 -19.72 -21.67
CA LYS A 574 -18.12 -20.34 -20.80
C LYS A 574 -17.79 -19.46 -19.58
N TRP A 575 -17.58 -18.15 -19.76
CA TRP A 575 -17.36 -17.21 -18.65
C TRP A 575 -18.52 -17.20 -17.64
N HIS A 576 -19.77 -17.22 -18.14
CA HIS A 576 -20.95 -17.30 -17.29
C HIS A 576 -21.09 -18.65 -16.57
N ALA A 577 -20.64 -19.77 -17.16
CA ALA A 577 -20.64 -21.07 -16.49
C ALA A 577 -19.72 -21.08 -15.25
N THR A 578 -18.51 -20.54 -15.37
CA THR A 578 -17.55 -20.40 -14.27
C THR A 578 -18.10 -19.49 -13.16
N PHE A 579 -18.55 -18.27 -13.52
CA PHE A 579 -18.82 -17.20 -12.55
C PHE A 579 -20.29 -16.99 -12.19
N LYS A 580 -21.22 -17.68 -12.85
CA LYS A 580 -22.65 -17.78 -12.51
C LYS A 580 -23.33 -16.41 -12.33
N GLY A 581 -22.97 -15.46 -13.19
CA GLY A 581 -23.45 -14.06 -13.17
C GLY A 581 -22.51 -13.07 -12.47
N SER A 582 -21.57 -13.54 -11.64
CA SER A 582 -20.47 -12.69 -11.15
C SER A 582 -19.57 -12.24 -12.29
N LEU A 583 -18.90 -11.08 -12.13
CA LEU A 583 -18.02 -10.50 -13.16
C LEU A 583 -18.72 -10.29 -14.53
N GLY A 584 -20.03 -10.01 -14.52
CA GLY A 584 -20.92 -9.95 -15.67
C GLY A 584 -20.77 -8.75 -16.62
N ILE A 585 -19.54 -8.28 -16.87
CA ILE A 585 -19.26 -7.24 -17.88
C ILE A 585 -18.65 -7.89 -19.13
N ALA A 586 -19.39 -7.87 -20.23
CA ALA A 586 -18.97 -8.45 -21.50
C ALA A 586 -18.01 -7.53 -22.27
N LEU A 587 -17.07 -8.10 -23.04
CA LEU A 587 -16.06 -7.36 -23.79
C LEU A 587 -16.37 -7.40 -25.29
N THR A 588 -16.63 -6.24 -25.89
CA THR A 588 -17.27 -6.18 -27.22
C THR A 588 -16.28 -6.27 -28.38
N ASP A 589 -15.13 -5.61 -28.27
CA ASP A 589 -14.27 -5.33 -29.42
C ASP A 589 -13.19 -6.40 -29.68
N THR A 590 -13.42 -7.69 -29.36
CA THR A 590 -12.44 -8.72 -29.74
C THR A 590 -12.42 -8.94 -31.25
N PHE A 591 -13.60 -9.09 -31.87
CA PHE A 591 -13.77 -9.26 -33.32
C PHE A 591 -14.55 -8.11 -33.98
N GLY A 592 -14.60 -6.96 -33.31
CA GLY A 592 -15.44 -5.83 -33.67
C GLY A 592 -16.80 -5.89 -32.97
N THR A 593 -17.25 -4.75 -32.44
CA THR A 593 -18.48 -4.60 -31.64
C THR A 593 -19.74 -4.99 -32.41
N LYS A 594 -19.75 -4.87 -33.75
CA LYS A 594 -20.84 -5.32 -34.62
C LYS A 594 -21.00 -6.84 -34.68
N ALA A 595 -19.89 -7.57 -34.87
CA ALA A 595 -19.85 -9.03 -34.77
C ALA A 595 -20.20 -9.53 -33.36
N PHE A 596 -19.86 -8.74 -32.33
CA PHE A 596 -20.29 -9.01 -30.96
C PHE A 596 -21.82 -8.86 -30.78
N PHE A 597 -22.44 -7.76 -31.23
CA PHE A 597 -23.88 -7.56 -31.04
C PHE A 597 -24.74 -8.57 -31.81
N ALA A 598 -24.30 -9.01 -32.99
CA ALA A 598 -24.94 -10.14 -33.69
C ALA A 598 -24.85 -11.48 -32.93
N ASN A 599 -23.95 -11.60 -31.95
CA ASN A 599 -23.80 -12.74 -31.03
C ASN A 599 -24.50 -12.53 -29.68
N PHE A 600 -25.03 -11.33 -29.39
CA PHE A 600 -25.47 -10.90 -28.06
C PHE A 600 -26.99 -10.69 -28.02
N ASP A 601 -27.72 -11.79 -28.27
CA ASP A 601 -29.19 -11.87 -28.23
C ASP A 601 -29.78 -11.54 -26.85
N HIS A 602 -31.11 -11.34 -26.76
CA HIS A 602 -31.82 -11.05 -25.50
C HIS A 602 -31.49 -12.04 -24.37
N SER A 603 -31.36 -13.33 -24.67
CA SER A 603 -31.06 -14.36 -23.66
C SER A 603 -29.64 -14.19 -23.11
N LEU A 604 -28.64 -14.05 -23.98
CA LEU A 604 -27.25 -13.86 -23.55
C LEU A 604 -27.02 -12.49 -22.91
N ALA A 605 -27.65 -11.44 -23.44
CA ALA A 605 -27.59 -10.07 -22.92
C ALA A 605 -28.31 -9.90 -21.57
N SER A 606 -29.27 -10.78 -21.23
CA SER A 606 -29.89 -10.83 -19.90
C SER A 606 -28.93 -11.37 -18.83
N LEU A 607 -28.00 -12.27 -19.19
CA LEU A 607 -27.04 -12.89 -18.26
C LEU A 607 -25.87 -11.97 -17.83
N TYR A 608 -25.77 -10.78 -18.41
CA TYR A 608 -24.68 -9.82 -18.20
C TYR A 608 -25.22 -8.48 -17.67
N THR A 609 -24.54 -7.89 -16.68
CA THR A 609 -24.89 -6.59 -16.11
C THR A 609 -24.46 -5.42 -17.00
N GLY A 610 -23.51 -5.64 -17.92
CA GLY A 610 -23.00 -4.56 -18.76
C GLY A 610 -22.01 -4.98 -19.84
N VAL A 611 -21.42 -3.97 -20.48
CA VAL A 611 -20.41 -4.11 -21.56
C VAL A 611 -19.20 -3.20 -21.33
N ARG A 612 -18.02 -3.57 -21.83
CA ARG A 612 -16.79 -2.77 -21.78
C ARG A 612 -16.34 -2.30 -23.17
N HIS A 613 -15.98 -1.02 -23.27
CA HIS A 613 -15.37 -0.36 -24.44
C HIS A 613 -13.85 -0.26 -24.28
N ASP A 614 -13.09 -1.03 -25.08
CA ASP A 614 -11.62 -1.02 -25.13
C ASP A 614 -11.03 -0.57 -26.49
N SER A 615 -11.87 -0.25 -27.48
CA SER A 615 -11.51 0.53 -28.67
C SER A 615 -12.72 1.15 -29.37
N GLY A 616 -12.47 2.14 -30.23
CA GLY A 616 -13.48 2.82 -31.03
C GLY A 616 -13.69 4.27 -30.60
N ASP A 617 -14.78 4.86 -31.09
CA ASP A 617 -15.31 6.14 -30.59
C ASP A 617 -16.30 5.84 -29.43
N PRO A 618 -16.00 6.26 -28.19
CA PRO A 618 -16.84 5.97 -27.03
C PRO A 618 -18.22 6.64 -27.10
N PHE A 619 -18.40 7.68 -27.91
CA PHE A 619 -19.71 8.31 -28.10
C PHE A 619 -20.60 7.45 -29.00
N GLN A 620 -20.10 7.07 -30.19
CA GLN A 620 -20.80 6.12 -31.08
C GLN A 620 -21.04 4.76 -30.40
N PHE A 621 -20.17 4.33 -29.48
CA PHE A 621 -20.38 3.12 -28.69
C PHE A 621 -21.63 3.21 -27.80
N VAL A 622 -21.87 4.34 -27.11
CA VAL A 622 -23.11 4.55 -26.32
C VAL A 622 -24.34 4.46 -27.22
N GLU A 623 -24.30 5.12 -28.37
CA GLU A 623 -25.40 5.12 -29.35
C GLU A 623 -25.71 3.71 -29.86
N ARG A 624 -24.67 2.95 -30.24
CA ARG A 624 -24.78 1.54 -30.66
C ARG A 624 -25.32 0.64 -29.56
N VAL A 625 -24.85 0.78 -28.32
CA VAL A 625 -25.30 -0.03 -27.17
C VAL A 625 -26.75 0.27 -26.79
N HIS A 626 -27.14 1.55 -26.74
CA HIS A 626 -28.51 1.97 -26.48
C HIS A 626 -29.47 1.44 -27.54
N ALA A 627 -29.09 1.54 -28.82
CA ALA A 627 -29.88 0.99 -29.93
C ALA A 627 -29.98 -0.54 -29.86
N HIS A 628 -28.89 -1.25 -29.56
CA HIS A 628 -28.87 -2.72 -29.46
C HIS A 628 -29.78 -3.24 -28.34
N TYR A 629 -29.60 -2.74 -27.10
CA TYR A 629 -30.44 -3.16 -25.97
C TYR A 629 -31.93 -2.87 -26.24
N SER A 630 -32.25 -1.66 -26.74
CA SER A 630 -33.63 -1.29 -27.10
C SER A 630 -34.21 -2.21 -28.19
N HIS A 631 -33.43 -2.58 -29.20
CA HIS A 631 -33.86 -3.47 -30.28
C HIS A 631 -34.16 -4.89 -29.79
N ILE A 632 -33.35 -5.44 -28.88
CA ILE A 632 -33.57 -6.78 -28.31
C ILE A 632 -34.57 -6.80 -27.14
N GLY A 633 -35.18 -5.67 -26.78
CA GLY A 633 -36.20 -5.58 -25.73
C GLY A 633 -35.69 -5.46 -24.29
N ILE A 634 -34.43 -5.05 -24.11
CA ILE A 634 -33.83 -4.78 -22.79
C ILE A 634 -33.76 -3.27 -22.57
N ASP A 635 -34.22 -2.79 -21.41
CA ASP A 635 -34.06 -1.38 -21.02
C ASP A 635 -32.57 -1.03 -20.81
N PRO A 636 -31.99 -0.11 -21.61
CA PRO A 636 -30.58 0.31 -21.47
C PRO A 636 -30.24 0.89 -20.10
N ALA A 637 -31.21 1.46 -19.35
CA ALA A 637 -30.98 2.01 -18.02
C ALA A 637 -30.64 0.92 -16.98
N THR A 638 -31.03 -0.33 -17.23
CA THR A 638 -30.71 -1.49 -16.36
C THR A 638 -29.26 -1.99 -16.51
N LYS A 639 -28.49 -1.43 -17.44
CA LYS A 639 -27.16 -1.91 -17.83
C LYS A 639 -26.08 -0.85 -17.60
N ILE A 640 -24.84 -1.30 -17.38
CA ILE A 640 -23.67 -0.44 -17.18
C ILE A 640 -22.65 -0.53 -18.34
N LEU A 641 -22.11 0.61 -18.74
CA LEU A 641 -21.05 0.71 -19.75
C LEU A 641 -19.73 1.08 -19.08
N VAL A 642 -18.75 0.18 -19.14
CA VAL A 642 -17.42 0.37 -18.58
C VAL A 642 -16.49 0.87 -19.68
N PHE A 643 -15.83 2.01 -19.49
CA PHE A 643 -14.89 2.56 -20.47
C PHE A 643 -13.44 2.37 -20.00
N SER A 644 -12.55 1.85 -20.86
CA SER A 644 -11.13 1.60 -20.53
C SER A 644 -10.10 2.07 -21.56
N ASP A 645 -10.50 2.36 -22.82
CA ASP A 645 -9.55 2.79 -23.86
C ASP A 645 -9.00 4.21 -23.62
N GLY A 646 -7.82 4.31 -23.01
CA GLY A 646 -7.01 5.53 -22.93
C GLY A 646 -7.78 6.73 -22.39
N LEU A 647 -8.22 6.65 -21.13
CA LEU A 647 -8.98 7.70 -20.47
C LEU A 647 -8.11 8.71 -19.71
N ASP A 648 -8.60 9.93 -19.68
CA ASP A 648 -8.25 11.04 -18.80
C ASP A 648 -9.55 11.61 -18.19
N PRO A 649 -9.48 12.50 -17.17
CA PRO A 649 -10.68 13.07 -16.56
C PRO A 649 -11.61 13.82 -17.52
N GLU A 650 -11.09 14.60 -18.48
CA GLU A 650 -11.95 15.35 -19.42
C GLU A 650 -12.71 14.39 -20.35
N LYS A 651 -12.04 13.35 -20.84
CA LYS A 651 -12.64 12.31 -21.67
C LYS A 651 -13.71 11.54 -20.89
N ALA A 652 -13.45 11.14 -19.65
CA ALA A 652 -14.42 10.48 -18.79
C ALA A 652 -15.65 11.37 -18.52
N ILE A 653 -15.45 12.64 -18.15
CA ILE A 653 -16.53 13.60 -17.86
C ILE A 653 -17.38 13.89 -19.11
N ARG A 654 -16.75 13.98 -20.29
CA ARG A 654 -17.47 14.11 -21.58
C ARG A 654 -18.32 12.88 -21.88
N ILE A 655 -17.80 11.67 -21.62
CA ILE A 655 -18.54 10.42 -21.80
C ILE A 655 -19.70 10.33 -20.81
N LYS A 656 -19.50 10.61 -19.52
CA LYS A 656 -20.58 10.65 -18.49
C LYS A 656 -21.74 11.57 -18.93
N LYS A 657 -21.41 12.77 -19.43
CA LYS A 657 -22.39 13.75 -19.97
C LYS A 657 -23.08 13.31 -21.26
N HIS A 658 -22.54 12.32 -21.97
CA HIS A 658 -23.17 11.73 -23.16
C HIS A 658 -24.01 10.50 -22.78
N CYS A 659 -23.53 9.59 -21.93
CA CYS A 659 -24.31 8.46 -21.38
C CYS A 659 -25.63 8.93 -20.74
N ALA A 660 -25.60 10.05 -20.01
CA ALA A 660 -26.77 10.67 -19.42
C ALA A 660 -27.86 11.09 -20.43
N LYS A 661 -27.52 11.34 -21.70
CA LYS A 661 -28.50 11.67 -22.76
C LYS A 661 -29.29 10.45 -23.23
N TYR A 662 -28.72 9.26 -23.08
CA TYR A 662 -29.30 7.97 -23.49
C TYR A 662 -29.84 7.17 -22.29
N SER A 663 -29.86 7.79 -21.10
CA SER A 663 -30.26 7.18 -19.83
C SER A 663 -29.47 5.92 -19.46
N VAL A 664 -28.18 5.86 -19.81
CA VAL A 664 -27.32 4.67 -19.60
C VAL A 664 -26.34 4.90 -18.45
N ASN A 665 -26.19 3.91 -17.56
CA ASN A 665 -25.21 3.95 -16.47
C ASN A 665 -23.79 3.69 -17.00
N CYS A 666 -22.77 4.32 -16.40
CA CYS A 666 -21.38 4.13 -16.84
C CYS A 666 -20.34 4.33 -15.74
N SER A 667 -19.23 3.60 -15.86
CA SER A 667 -18.03 3.73 -15.02
C SER A 667 -16.73 3.70 -15.84
N PHE A 668 -15.63 4.14 -15.23
CA PHE A 668 -14.38 4.45 -15.93
C PHE A 668 -13.16 3.75 -15.33
N GLY A 669 -12.55 2.83 -16.08
CA GLY A 669 -11.26 2.22 -15.73
C GLY A 669 -10.11 3.11 -16.21
N ILE A 670 -9.49 3.88 -15.30
CA ILE A 670 -8.45 4.85 -15.65
C ILE A 670 -7.08 4.30 -15.24
N GLY A 671 -6.27 3.95 -16.23
CA GLY A 671 -4.95 3.37 -16.03
C GLY A 671 -3.81 4.37 -16.15
N THR A 672 -3.17 4.41 -17.33
CA THR A 672 -1.89 5.10 -17.54
C THR A 672 -1.91 6.61 -17.25
N ASN A 673 -3.06 7.29 -17.36
CA ASN A 673 -3.18 8.70 -16.98
C ASN A 673 -3.05 8.91 -15.45
N PHE A 674 -3.39 7.92 -14.64
CA PHE A 674 -3.11 7.96 -13.20
C PHE A 674 -1.67 7.51 -12.91
N THR A 675 -1.25 6.34 -13.40
CA THR A 675 -0.01 5.68 -12.93
C THR A 675 1.27 6.05 -13.70
N ASN A 676 1.20 6.89 -14.74
CA ASN A 676 2.37 7.27 -15.54
C ASN A 676 2.17 8.61 -16.31
N ASP A 677 1.76 9.67 -15.60
CA ASP A 677 1.68 11.04 -16.12
C ASP A 677 2.73 11.93 -15.43
N PHE A 678 3.88 12.10 -16.09
CA PHE A 678 5.04 12.82 -15.56
C PHE A 678 5.53 13.86 -16.58
N THR A 679 5.90 15.04 -16.08
CA THR A 679 6.71 16.01 -16.82
C THR A 679 8.19 15.70 -16.63
N CYS A 680 9.05 16.24 -17.50
CA CYS A 680 10.49 16.16 -17.31
C CYS A 680 10.90 16.94 -16.05
N ALA A 681 11.83 16.41 -15.26
CA ALA A 681 12.34 17.09 -14.06
C ALA A 681 13.21 18.31 -14.43
N SER A 682 13.91 18.23 -15.56
CA SER A 682 14.69 19.33 -16.15
C SER A 682 13.83 20.40 -16.83
N ASP A 683 12.62 20.05 -17.29
CA ASP A 683 11.71 20.91 -18.04
C ASP A 683 10.24 20.53 -17.78
N SER A 684 9.61 21.24 -16.85
CA SER A 684 8.19 21.05 -16.50
C SER A 684 7.20 21.29 -17.65
N THR A 685 7.62 21.92 -18.77
CA THR A 685 6.76 22.12 -19.94
C THR A 685 6.71 20.88 -20.85
N ARG A 686 7.69 19.98 -20.70
CA ARG A 686 7.83 18.75 -21.49
C ARG A 686 7.27 17.55 -20.75
N GLN A 687 6.57 16.67 -21.47
CA GLN A 687 6.06 15.39 -20.97
C GLN A 687 7.10 14.27 -21.12
N SER A 688 7.38 13.54 -20.03
CA SER A 688 8.09 12.25 -20.06
C SER A 688 7.05 11.16 -20.36
N LYS A 689 7.06 10.68 -21.61
CA LYS A 689 6.00 9.79 -22.14
C LYS A 689 5.97 8.44 -21.43
N ALA A 690 4.78 7.97 -21.08
CA ALA A 690 4.55 6.61 -20.62
C ALA A 690 4.90 5.55 -21.68
N ALA A 691 5.38 4.39 -21.24
CA ALA A 691 5.76 3.27 -22.11
C ALA A 691 4.54 2.68 -22.86
N ASN A 692 4.51 2.77 -24.20
CA ASN A 692 3.44 2.19 -25.02
C ASN A 692 3.69 0.69 -25.30
N ILE A 693 3.64 -0.11 -24.24
CA ILE A 693 3.96 -1.54 -24.24
C ILE A 693 2.72 -2.42 -24.00
N VAL A 694 2.71 -3.61 -24.63
CA VAL A 694 1.72 -4.67 -24.42
C VAL A 694 2.39 -6.05 -24.48
N VAL A 695 1.83 -7.02 -23.75
CA VAL A 695 2.05 -8.45 -23.97
C VAL A 695 0.73 -9.00 -24.53
N LYS A 696 0.79 -9.83 -25.57
CA LYS A 696 -0.39 -10.39 -26.25
C LYS A 696 -0.26 -11.88 -26.48
N LEU A 697 -1.38 -12.59 -26.30
CA LEU A 697 -1.56 -13.97 -26.71
C LEU A 697 -1.40 -14.07 -28.24
N LEU A 698 -0.48 -14.92 -28.70
CA LEU A 698 -0.16 -15.14 -30.11
C LEU A 698 -0.72 -16.47 -30.63
N LYS A 699 -0.72 -17.51 -29.78
CA LYS A 699 -1.21 -18.86 -30.12
C LYS A 699 -1.84 -19.56 -28.93
N CYS A 700 -2.80 -20.44 -29.24
CA CYS A 700 -3.24 -21.54 -28.40
C CYS A 700 -2.98 -22.85 -29.15
N ASP A 701 -2.21 -23.74 -28.54
CA ASP A 701 -1.49 -24.85 -29.16
C ASP A 701 -0.80 -24.37 -30.46
N ASP A 702 -1.06 -25.02 -31.61
CA ASP A 702 -0.52 -24.60 -32.91
C ASP A 702 -1.39 -23.56 -33.65
N LYS A 703 -2.50 -23.09 -33.04
CA LYS A 703 -3.48 -22.20 -33.67
C LYS A 703 -3.22 -20.73 -33.33
N TYR A 704 -3.16 -19.86 -34.34
CA TYR A 704 -2.94 -18.43 -34.13
C TYR A 704 -4.15 -17.74 -33.50
N CYS A 705 -3.87 -16.81 -32.58
CA CYS A 705 -4.86 -15.93 -31.96
C CYS A 705 -4.94 -14.58 -32.68
N VAL A 706 -6.15 -14.00 -32.74
CA VAL A 706 -6.45 -12.75 -33.45
C VAL A 706 -7.30 -11.84 -32.57
N LYS A 707 -6.98 -10.54 -32.52
CA LYS A 707 -7.92 -9.45 -32.18
C LYS A 707 -8.06 -8.53 -33.38
N LEU A 708 -9.29 -8.21 -33.79
CA LEU A 708 -9.56 -7.18 -34.79
C LEU A 708 -9.68 -5.81 -34.13
N SER A 709 -10.55 -5.65 -33.12
CA SER A 709 -10.96 -4.35 -32.54
C SER A 709 -11.81 -3.49 -33.48
N ASP A 710 -12.38 -2.40 -32.97
CA ASP A 710 -13.17 -1.43 -33.74
C ASP A 710 -12.29 -0.40 -34.47
N VAL A 711 -10.97 -0.62 -34.54
CA VAL A 711 -10.01 0.26 -35.21
C VAL A 711 -9.04 -0.58 -36.04
N ALA A 712 -9.06 -0.41 -37.37
CA ALA A 712 -8.26 -1.21 -38.30
C ALA A 712 -6.75 -1.24 -37.98
N THR A 713 -6.19 -0.13 -37.47
CA THR A 713 -4.77 -0.02 -37.09
C THR A 713 -4.42 -0.65 -35.72
N LYS A 714 -5.42 -1.11 -34.95
CA LYS A 714 -5.24 -1.84 -33.68
C LYS A 714 -5.29 -3.38 -33.85
N HIS A 715 -5.54 -3.90 -35.07
CA HIS A 715 -5.53 -5.33 -35.41
C HIS A 715 -4.22 -6.01 -34.93
N THR A 716 -4.31 -7.24 -34.42
CA THR A 716 -3.13 -8.06 -34.07
C THR A 716 -3.41 -9.55 -34.18
N GLY A 717 -2.46 -10.29 -34.77
CA GLY A 717 -2.44 -11.74 -34.90
C GLY A 717 -1.43 -12.13 -35.99
N ASN A 718 -1.49 -13.37 -36.48
CA ASN A 718 -0.84 -13.70 -37.76
C ASN A 718 -1.60 -13.01 -38.90
N ALA A 719 -0.91 -12.43 -39.88
CA ALA A 719 -1.55 -11.66 -40.96
C ALA A 719 -2.57 -12.48 -41.78
N LEU A 720 -2.28 -13.75 -42.09
CA LEU A 720 -3.19 -14.63 -42.84
C LEU A 720 -4.41 -15.02 -42.00
N GLU A 721 -4.24 -15.20 -40.69
CA GLU A 721 -5.34 -15.52 -39.78
C GLU A 721 -6.22 -14.29 -39.48
N VAL A 722 -5.63 -13.08 -39.47
CA VAL A 722 -6.36 -11.80 -39.45
C VAL A 722 -7.20 -11.65 -40.72
N GLU A 723 -6.61 -11.88 -41.90
CA GLU A 723 -7.32 -11.86 -43.20
C GLU A 723 -8.45 -12.90 -43.25
N ARG A 724 -8.22 -14.11 -42.73
CA ARG A 724 -9.23 -15.17 -42.60
C ARG A 724 -10.38 -14.75 -41.68
N ALA A 725 -10.09 -14.21 -40.50
CA ALA A 725 -11.11 -13.73 -39.56
C ALA A 725 -11.94 -12.59 -40.18
N GLN A 726 -11.30 -11.64 -40.86
CA GLN A 726 -11.99 -10.58 -41.61
C GLN A 726 -12.87 -11.17 -42.72
N THR A 727 -12.35 -12.10 -43.52
CA THR A 727 -13.08 -12.73 -44.62
C THR A 727 -14.32 -13.49 -44.13
N SER A 728 -14.21 -14.23 -43.02
CA SER A 728 -15.34 -14.91 -42.37
C SER A 728 -16.44 -13.92 -41.97
N LEU A 729 -16.09 -12.86 -41.25
CA LEU A 729 -17.07 -11.92 -40.71
C LEU A 729 -17.67 -10.99 -41.78
N THR A 730 -16.89 -10.58 -42.78
CA THR A 730 -17.37 -9.81 -43.94
C THR A 730 -18.40 -10.59 -44.76
N ARG A 731 -18.23 -11.91 -44.94
CA ARG A 731 -19.21 -12.77 -45.63
C ARG A 731 -20.57 -12.84 -44.92
N LEU A 732 -20.60 -12.54 -43.62
CA LEU A 732 -21.81 -12.48 -42.79
C LEU A 732 -22.32 -11.03 -42.59
N GLY A 733 -21.65 -10.02 -43.17
CA GLY A 733 -21.99 -8.61 -42.97
C GLY A 733 -21.67 -8.06 -41.57
N LEU A 734 -20.80 -8.75 -40.82
CA LEU A 734 -20.55 -8.49 -39.39
C LEU A 734 -19.40 -7.51 -39.08
N LEU A 735 -18.73 -7.00 -40.11
CA LEU A 735 -17.79 -5.88 -40.00
C LEU A 735 -18.39 -4.60 -40.59
N ASP A 736 -17.87 -3.45 -40.16
CA ASP A 736 -18.21 -2.11 -40.67
C ASP A 736 -17.36 -1.73 -41.89
#